data_AF-A0A966T7N3-F1
#
_entry.id   AF-A0A966T7N3-F1
#
_cell.length_a   1.000
_cell.length_b   1.000
_cell.length_c   1.000
_cell.angle_alpha   90.00
_cell.angle_beta   90.00
_cell.angle_gamma   90.00
#
_symmetry.space_group_name_H-M   'P 1'
#
loop_
_entity.id
_entity.type
_entity.pdbx_description
1 polymer ?
#
loop_
_entity_poly.entity_id
_entity_poly.type
_entity_poly.pdbx_seq_one_letter_code
_entity_poly.pdbx_strand_id
1 'polypeptide(L)'
;ALSELGWNETFADALAKLDAAGDMCDVGRVQRIDRGWSTVLVARERSVATSDDILREHRARNIGADVAVGDWVVLSKDGERVEQVVPRSSQLIRRAASDGPKAVPHVIAANIDVVFLVHAVNARPNQRRLERELVLAFDSGAKPVIVLTKSDATASDTARENTAAVSATALGVPVHVVSSVTGEGLEALLIYAARGETLAVLGASGVGKSTLVNALTGTDSQQTGAIRRGDQRGRHTTTAVDLVPLPERGKSGLQVNVDADFTANYEVTERGAKVIKELKAALKDAPVVYLATDEDREGEAISYHLVQYLKPKVPVKRMVFHEITRKAIEEAVRETREIDQKLVDAAEARRVLDRLFGYTLSPILWRKVNRGLSAGRVQSPAIRLVVEREQERMDFVVVDYWDLAAVTATTPSFEAVLSTLNGMRVAAGRDFDSKGVAKDGVAVVTKERAEELTAALTGSDLNVRSVEEKPYRKGPKAPFITSSLQQEAGNKLRLSAGEVMRIAQGLYESGYISYMRTDNVGLSDEAIAAIREEIGNSYGAQHVPAEPRTYKSKVKNAQEAHEAIRPTLPLRSPDAVKSELNATELNVYRLIWQRTLASQMSDSLGTTLTVRLGAQARDADKTDCEFAASGTTITFAGYRAVYEELDEDKSDDDAEAMLPALTVGDAVRVAELSAVGHATTPPPRYTEPSLVKKLEEVGIGRPSTYASIMRVIVDRGYVWKKGQALVPSWTAFAVVRLLSQHFASIVDNNFTALVEEDLDEIARGERDRATWLREFYFGNGKELPGILPVTEAAKDSIDAREINGFIVGRHPDTGFMIEVRPGKFGPYVRSGEETAGVPEDLTPEELTVAKAVELLSAPSNDEPIGTHDGLPVYVKSGRFGPYVQLGDRSDDKEAPLPKTASLFPEMKPAEITLDVAIRLLSLPRTIGADPADGEVITAQNGRYGPYITKGKESRSLNAHSEIFSITVEQALALLAQPRKFGRRGTAKPPLREFGVDPVSGQTVVAKDGRFGTYVTDGTTNASLTRGDRLEHMTPERAFELLANRRENPPEKRAPKTPKTKATPKATTSPTTTATKSPTTKATKAKKPKLTKKP
;
A
#
# COMPACT_ATOMS: atom_id res chain seq x y z
N ALA A 1 -1.63 16.34 38.94
CA ALA A 1 -0.43 17.18 38.79
C ALA A 1 0.79 16.50 39.38
N LEU A 2 1.00 16.46 40.71
CA LEU A 2 2.22 15.81 41.27
C LEU A 2 2.31 14.30 41.01
N SER A 3 1.19 13.60 40.90
CA SER A 3 1.15 12.18 40.49
C SER A 3 1.73 11.93 39.09
N GLU A 4 1.70 12.92 38.20
CA GLU A 4 2.33 12.84 36.87
C GLU A 4 3.85 12.86 36.93
N LEU A 5 4.38 13.47 38.00
CA LEU A 5 5.79 13.44 38.33
C LEU A 5 6.15 12.26 39.26
N GLY A 6 5.27 11.27 39.47
CA GLY A 6 5.56 10.09 40.27
C GLY A 6 5.26 10.20 41.76
N TRP A 7 4.45 11.19 42.18
CA TRP A 7 3.95 11.25 43.57
C TRP A 7 2.98 10.11 43.83
N ASN A 8 3.18 9.36 44.93
CA ASN A 8 2.40 8.18 45.30
C ASN A 8 2.14 8.14 46.82
N GLU A 9 1.37 7.14 47.27
CA GLU A 9 1.00 6.97 48.68
C GLU A 9 2.22 6.85 49.61
N THR A 10 3.29 6.18 49.18
CA THR A 10 4.53 6.05 49.96
C THR A 10 5.15 7.42 50.29
N PHE A 11 5.19 8.34 49.32
CA PHE A 11 5.69 9.70 49.54
C PHE A 11 4.70 10.54 50.37
N ALA A 12 3.40 10.34 50.18
CA ALA A 12 2.37 11.00 50.99
C ALA A 12 2.44 10.59 52.47
N ASP A 13 2.62 9.29 52.76
CA ASP A 13 2.78 8.76 54.12
C ASP A 13 4.08 9.23 54.77
N ALA A 14 5.17 9.32 53.99
CA ALA A 14 6.44 9.85 54.46
C ALA A 14 6.33 11.33 54.81
N LEU A 15 5.62 12.11 53.99
CA LEU A 15 5.34 13.52 54.24
C LEU A 15 4.46 13.71 55.49
N ALA A 16 3.41 12.92 55.67
CA ALA A 16 2.52 13.01 56.83
C ALA A 16 3.24 12.78 58.16
N LYS A 17 4.33 11.99 58.16
CA LYS A 17 5.20 11.79 59.33
C LYS A 17 6.15 12.95 59.59
N LEU A 18 6.48 13.72 58.57
CA LEU A 18 7.36 14.90 58.64
C LEU A 18 6.59 16.17 59.03
N ASP A 19 5.30 16.26 58.66
CA ASP A 19 4.42 17.40 58.95
C ASP A 19 3.51 17.14 60.16
N ALA A 20 4.10 16.79 61.31
CA ALA A 20 3.34 16.53 62.55
C ALA A 20 2.66 17.79 63.14
N ALA A 21 2.98 18.99 62.63
CA ALA A 21 2.47 20.29 63.10
C ALA A 21 1.45 20.95 62.15
N GLY A 22 1.26 20.44 60.92
CA GLY A 22 0.28 20.94 59.95
C GLY A 22 0.60 22.32 59.37
N ASP A 23 1.87 22.72 59.40
CA ASP A 23 2.34 24.08 59.10
C ASP A 23 3.08 24.17 57.75
N MET A 24 3.16 23.09 56.97
CA MET A 24 3.89 23.03 55.70
C MET A 24 2.97 23.25 54.49
N CYS A 25 3.37 24.12 53.54
CA CYS A 25 2.43 24.68 52.56
C CYS A 25 2.54 24.14 51.12
N ASP A 26 3.73 23.75 50.61
CA ASP A 26 3.87 23.30 49.21
C ASP A 26 4.94 22.21 49.05
N VAL A 27 4.59 21.14 48.31
CA VAL A 27 5.47 20.03 47.95
C VAL A 27 5.83 20.11 46.47
N GLY A 28 7.09 19.83 46.14
CA GLY A 28 7.52 19.77 44.76
C GLY A 28 8.68 18.83 44.50
N ARG A 29 8.96 18.64 43.21
CA ARG A 29 10.02 17.75 42.73
C ARG A 29 11.22 18.55 42.22
N VAL A 30 12.41 18.28 42.75
CA VAL A 30 13.64 19.00 42.37
C VAL A 30 14.01 18.64 40.94
N GLN A 31 13.95 19.63 40.05
CA GLN A 31 14.27 19.49 38.64
C GLN A 31 15.75 19.67 38.36
N ARG A 32 16.36 20.66 39.02
CA ARG A 32 17.72 21.11 38.74
C ARG A 32 18.30 21.81 39.95
N ILE A 33 19.62 21.71 40.12
CA ILE A 33 20.36 22.38 41.19
C ILE A 33 21.45 23.29 40.61
N ASP A 34 21.43 24.56 40.97
CA ASP A 34 22.42 25.56 40.56
C ASP A 34 22.97 26.29 41.80
N ARG A 35 24.21 25.98 42.21
CA ARG A 35 24.98 26.73 43.23
C ARG A 35 24.20 27.04 44.53
N GLY A 36 23.66 26.02 45.17
CA GLY A 36 22.91 26.15 46.44
C GLY A 36 21.44 26.55 46.29
N TRP A 37 20.94 26.60 45.05
CA TRP A 37 19.53 26.79 44.72
C TRP A 37 18.98 25.56 43.99
N SER A 38 17.70 25.28 44.20
CA SER A 38 16.94 24.28 43.46
C SER A 38 15.84 24.94 42.64
N THR A 39 15.70 24.51 41.39
CA THR A 39 14.45 24.66 40.64
C THR A 39 13.57 23.47 40.98
N VAL A 40 12.36 23.73 41.45
CA VAL A 40 11.41 22.75 41.99
C VAL A 40 10.12 22.83 41.18
N LEU A 41 9.64 21.70 40.68
CA LEU A 41 8.35 21.58 39.99
C LEU A 41 7.24 21.39 41.02
N VAL A 42 6.28 22.31 41.07
CA VAL A 42 5.12 22.27 41.96
C VAL A 42 3.81 22.32 41.14
N ALA A 43 2.71 21.83 41.71
CA ALA A 43 1.40 21.85 41.04
C ALA A 43 0.83 23.28 40.91
N ARG A 44 0.12 23.58 39.81
CA ARG A 44 -0.69 24.81 39.69
C ARG A 44 -2.12 24.60 40.22
N GLU A 45 -2.73 25.68 40.73
CA GLU A 45 -4.15 25.67 41.10
C GLU A 45 -5.06 25.47 39.88
N ARG A 46 -6.07 24.59 40.03
CA ARG A 46 -6.94 24.10 38.95
C ARG A 46 -7.74 25.19 38.22
N SER A 47 -7.97 26.35 38.84
CA SER A 47 -8.80 27.43 38.29
C SER A 47 -8.14 28.26 37.18
N VAL A 48 -6.82 28.08 36.94
CA VAL A 48 -6.02 28.91 36.01
C VAL A 48 -5.36 28.07 34.90
N ALA A 49 -5.47 26.75 34.92
CA ALA A 49 -4.77 25.87 34.00
C ALA A 49 -5.61 25.48 32.76
N THR A 50 -5.06 25.73 31.56
CA THR A 50 -5.43 24.98 30.34
C THR A 50 -4.85 23.57 30.42
N SER A 51 -5.41 22.59 29.68
CA SER A 51 -5.05 21.16 29.76
C SER A 51 -3.54 20.84 29.71
N ASP A 52 -2.75 21.71 29.08
CA ASP A 52 -1.35 21.42 28.75
C ASP A 52 -0.31 21.98 29.76
N ASP A 53 -0.71 22.74 30.79
CA ASP A 53 0.26 23.47 31.65
C ASP A 53 -0.08 23.42 33.15
N ILE A 54 -0.06 22.20 33.72
CA ILE A 54 -0.49 21.92 35.11
C ILE A 54 0.63 21.98 36.17
N LEU A 55 1.88 22.26 35.77
CA LEU A 55 3.06 22.39 36.66
C LEU A 55 3.66 23.81 36.55
N ARG A 56 4.26 24.32 37.63
CA ARG A 56 5.06 25.56 37.62
C ARG A 56 6.46 25.30 38.17
N GLU A 57 7.46 25.95 37.58
CA GLU A 57 8.82 25.99 38.11
C GLU A 57 8.90 27.04 39.23
N HIS A 58 9.45 26.65 40.38
CA HIS A 58 9.65 27.51 41.54
C HIS A 58 11.10 27.44 42.02
N ARG A 59 11.69 28.55 42.45
CA ARG A 59 13.11 28.62 42.81
C ARG A 59 13.28 28.77 44.32
N ALA A 60 14.02 27.85 44.95
CA ALA A 60 14.21 27.80 46.39
C ALA A 60 15.69 27.62 46.80
N ARG A 61 16.09 28.14 47.97
CA ARG A 61 17.45 27.97 48.52
C ARG A 61 17.60 26.66 49.29
N ASN A 62 18.75 25.98 49.11
CA ASN A 62 19.09 24.73 49.79
C ASN A 62 19.88 25.00 51.09
N ILE A 63 19.28 25.70 52.06
CA ILE A 63 19.96 26.08 53.30
C ILE A 63 19.91 24.90 54.28
N GLY A 64 21.04 24.20 54.44
CA GLY A 64 21.17 23.10 55.42
C GLY A 64 20.53 21.76 55.02
N ALA A 65 19.89 21.68 53.85
CA ALA A 65 19.30 20.47 53.30
C ALA A 65 20.23 19.79 52.28
N ASP A 66 20.42 18.46 52.39
CA ASP A 66 21.12 17.64 51.41
C ASP A 66 20.19 17.30 50.23
N VAL A 67 20.09 18.21 49.27
CA VAL A 67 19.17 18.12 48.13
C VAL A 67 19.88 17.56 46.88
N ALA A 68 19.22 16.62 46.20
CA ALA A 68 19.62 16.04 44.92
C ALA A 68 18.51 16.19 43.87
N VAL A 69 18.87 16.09 42.58
CA VAL A 69 17.89 16.13 41.48
C VAL A 69 17.00 14.90 41.55
N GLY A 70 15.68 15.10 41.41
CA GLY A 70 14.66 14.07 41.59
C GLY A 70 14.11 13.94 43.01
N ASP A 71 14.70 14.63 43.99
CA ASP A 71 14.17 14.68 45.36
C ASP A 71 12.77 15.29 45.38
N TRP A 72 11.95 14.76 46.28
CA TRP A 72 10.73 15.41 46.72
C TRP A 72 11.07 16.30 47.91
N VAL A 73 10.69 17.57 47.83
CA VAL A 73 11.04 18.57 48.83
C VAL A 73 9.81 19.32 49.31
N VAL A 74 9.89 19.74 50.57
CA VAL A 74 8.92 20.62 51.20
C VAL A 74 9.49 22.03 51.24
N LEU A 75 8.72 22.99 50.74
CA LEU A 75 9.09 24.40 50.71
C LEU A 75 8.60 25.10 51.98
N SER A 76 9.31 26.14 52.40
CA SER A 76 8.88 27.03 53.49
C SER A 76 7.56 27.73 53.15
N LYS A 77 6.85 28.28 54.15
CA LYS A 77 5.58 28.99 53.95
C LYS A 77 5.65 30.15 52.93
N ASP A 78 6.80 30.80 52.82
CA ASP A 78 7.09 31.86 51.84
C ASP A 78 7.63 31.33 50.50
N GLY A 79 7.88 30.02 50.40
CA GLY A 79 8.45 29.34 49.25
C GLY A 79 9.95 29.61 49.01
N GLU A 80 10.64 30.39 49.85
CA GLU A 80 11.99 30.86 49.54
C GLU A 80 13.11 29.82 49.77
N ARG A 81 12.85 28.80 50.61
CA ARG A 81 13.83 27.76 50.96
C ARG A 81 13.22 26.36 50.97
N VAL A 82 14.08 25.38 50.72
CA VAL A 82 13.78 23.97 50.99
C VAL A 82 13.92 23.74 52.49
N GLU A 83 12.82 23.38 53.16
CA GLU A 83 12.85 23.07 54.60
C GLU A 83 13.22 21.62 54.86
N GLN A 84 12.67 20.70 54.07
CA GLN A 84 12.90 19.27 54.26
C GLN A 84 12.93 18.52 52.92
N VAL A 85 13.67 17.42 52.91
CA VAL A 85 13.70 16.43 51.82
C VAL A 85 12.90 15.22 52.28
N VAL A 86 11.89 14.83 51.49
CA VAL A 86 11.11 13.62 51.75
C VAL A 86 12.02 12.39 51.55
N PRO A 87 11.95 11.36 52.43
CA PRO A 87 12.77 10.17 52.32
C PRO A 87 12.84 9.58 50.91
N ARG A 88 14.07 9.37 50.41
CA ARG A 88 14.33 8.87 49.07
C ARG A 88 13.94 7.39 48.95
N SER A 89 13.26 7.00 47.87
CA SER A 89 12.99 5.60 47.55
C SER A 89 14.21 4.88 46.96
N SER A 90 15.06 5.63 46.25
CA SER A 90 16.30 5.16 45.62
C SER A 90 17.27 6.33 45.43
N GLN A 91 18.57 6.05 45.28
CA GLN A 91 19.57 7.11 45.10
C GLN A 91 20.85 6.65 44.39
N LEU A 92 21.31 7.43 43.42
CA LEU A 92 22.61 7.23 42.77
C LEU A 92 23.68 8.02 43.53
N ILE A 93 24.60 7.31 44.18
CA ILE A 93 25.66 7.89 45.01
C ILE A 93 27.00 7.86 44.29
N ARG A 94 27.69 9.00 44.25
CA ARG A 94 29.11 9.06 43.93
C ARG A 94 29.95 8.92 45.20
N ARG A 95 30.61 7.77 45.35
CA ARG A 95 31.59 7.57 46.44
C ARG A 95 32.85 8.40 46.15
N ALA A 96 33.40 9.05 47.18
CA ALA A 96 34.58 9.90 47.05
C ALA A 96 35.83 9.05 46.69
N ALA A 97 36.77 9.64 45.95
CA ALA A 97 37.95 8.95 45.41
C ALA A 97 39.12 8.84 46.42
N SER A 98 38.91 9.17 47.69
CA SER A 98 39.97 9.19 48.72
C SER A 98 39.49 8.59 50.03
N ASP A 99 40.26 7.67 50.60
CA ASP A 99 40.10 7.20 51.97
C ASP A 99 40.66 8.26 52.93
N GLY A 100 39.77 9.07 53.50
CA GLY A 100 40.11 10.05 54.52
C GLY A 100 38.86 10.45 55.31
N PRO A 101 39.01 10.94 56.55
CA PRO A 101 37.91 11.20 57.49
C PRO A 101 36.93 12.33 57.06
N LYS A 102 37.07 12.88 55.85
CA LYS A 102 36.18 13.89 55.24
C LYS A 102 35.58 13.45 53.88
N ALA A 103 35.66 12.17 53.54
CA ALA A 103 35.07 11.63 52.32
C ALA A 103 33.53 11.57 52.43
N VAL A 104 32.84 12.67 52.14
CA VAL A 104 31.38 12.71 52.17
C VAL A 104 30.82 12.14 50.85
N PRO A 105 29.98 11.09 50.88
CA PRO A 105 29.30 10.58 49.69
C PRO A 105 28.35 11.65 49.13
N HIS A 106 28.34 11.83 47.81
CA HIS A 106 27.51 12.85 47.14
C HIS A 106 26.40 12.18 46.33
N VAL A 107 25.14 12.49 46.63
CA VAL A 107 23.99 11.98 45.86
C VAL A 107 23.84 12.77 44.57
N ILE A 108 23.86 12.07 43.44
CA ILE A 108 23.78 12.67 42.10
C ILE A 108 22.32 12.87 41.69
N ALA A 109 21.49 11.86 41.93
CA ALA A 109 20.07 11.86 41.61
C ALA A 109 19.32 10.87 42.53
N ALA A 110 18.04 11.14 42.77
CA ALA A 110 17.21 10.41 43.72
C ALA A 110 15.82 10.08 43.14
N ASN A 111 15.14 9.11 43.77
CA ASN A 111 13.81 8.62 43.38
C ASN A 111 13.79 8.17 41.90
N ILE A 112 14.75 7.32 41.55
CA ILE A 112 14.97 6.72 40.23
C ILE A 112 14.41 5.30 40.23
N ASP A 113 13.63 4.96 39.22
CA ASP A 113 13.04 3.63 39.06
C ASP A 113 13.90 2.76 38.13
N VAL A 114 14.45 3.37 37.06
CA VAL A 114 15.24 2.67 36.03
C VAL A 114 16.53 3.42 35.72
N VAL A 115 17.63 2.69 35.56
CA VAL A 115 18.93 3.25 35.14
C VAL A 115 19.34 2.69 33.78
N PHE A 116 19.38 3.56 32.77
CA PHE A 116 19.92 3.27 31.45
C PHE A 116 21.44 3.41 31.45
N LEU A 117 22.14 2.28 31.32
CA LEU A 117 23.59 2.19 31.16
C LEU A 117 23.94 2.28 29.68
N VAL A 118 24.31 3.48 29.24
CA VAL A 118 24.51 3.81 27.83
C VAL A 118 25.95 3.59 27.40
N HIS A 119 26.13 2.71 26.42
CA HIS A 119 27.40 2.44 25.76
C HIS A 119 27.25 2.60 24.24
N ALA A 120 28.35 2.85 23.54
CA ALA A 120 28.33 2.89 22.08
C ALA A 120 28.63 1.49 21.54
N VAL A 121 27.82 1.01 20.59
CA VAL A 121 27.96 -0.35 20.06
C VAL A 121 29.14 -0.51 19.08
N ASN A 122 29.70 0.61 18.61
CA ASN A 122 30.81 0.65 17.66
C ASN A 122 32.19 0.31 18.25
N ALA A 123 32.30 0.17 19.57
CA ALA A 123 33.55 -0.20 20.24
C ALA A 123 33.27 -1.24 21.31
N ARG A 124 34.21 -2.19 21.49
CA ARG A 124 34.09 -3.21 22.54
C ARG A 124 33.96 -2.52 23.90
N PRO A 125 32.86 -2.72 24.63
CA PRO A 125 32.64 -2.03 25.88
C PRO A 125 33.66 -2.48 26.93
N ASN A 126 34.12 -1.54 27.74
CA ASN A 126 35.07 -1.84 28.81
C ASN A 126 34.34 -2.61 29.92
N GLN A 127 34.65 -3.91 30.03
CA GLN A 127 33.98 -4.82 30.95
C GLN A 127 34.02 -4.33 32.41
N ARG A 128 35.21 -3.97 32.94
CA ARG A 128 35.37 -3.46 34.32
C ARG A 128 34.54 -2.20 34.59
N ARG A 129 34.35 -1.37 33.57
CA ARG A 129 33.52 -0.17 33.66
C ARG A 129 32.04 -0.54 33.71
N LEU A 130 31.59 -1.43 32.82
CA LEU A 130 30.21 -1.89 32.79
C LEU A 130 29.83 -2.58 34.11
N GLU A 131 30.70 -3.43 34.66
CA GLU A 131 30.52 -4.07 35.97
C GLU A 131 30.36 -3.03 37.09
N ARG A 132 31.21 -1.99 37.13
CA ARG A 132 31.08 -0.90 38.11
C ARG A 132 29.80 -0.10 37.96
N GLU A 133 29.39 0.17 36.73
CA GLU A 133 28.14 0.89 36.43
C GLU A 133 26.91 0.05 36.82
N LEU A 134 26.96 -1.27 36.62
CA LEU A 134 25.94 -2.21 37.08
C LEU A 134 25.84 -2.26 38.60
N VAL A 135 26.97 -2.36 39.30
CA VAL A 135 27.00 -2.30 40.78
C VAL A 135 26.37 -0.99 41.28
N LEU A 136 26.72 0.15 40.67
CA LEU A 136 26.11 1.44 41.04
C LEU A 136 24.59 1.49 40.78
N ALA A 137 24.11 0.89 39.69
CA ALA A 137 22.69 0.83 39.39
C ALA A 137 21.95 -0.08 40.38
N PHE A 138 22.47 -1.28 40.68
CA PHE A 138 21.86 -2.18 41.67
C PHE A 138 21.90 -1.60 43.09
N ASP A 139 23.03 -1.03 43.53
CA ASP A 139 23.18 -0.38 44.85
C ASP A 139 22.22 0.80 45.02
N SER A 140 21.76 1.43 43.93
CA SER A 140 20.81 2.53 43.99
C SER A 140 19.39 2.10 44.34
N GLY A 141 19.05 0.82 44.17
CA GLY A 141 17.69 0.28 44.28
C GLY A 141 16.88 0.33 42.97
N ALA A 142 17.43 0.93 41.90
CA ALA A 142 16.77 1.02 40.59
C ALA A 142 17.06 -0.18 39.69
N LYS A 143 16.18 -0.42 38.71
CA LYS A 143 16.35 -1.49 37.71
C LYS A 143 17.37 -1.09 36.64
N PRO A 144 18.48 -1.84 36.44
CA PRO A 144 19.42 -1.55 35.37
C PRO A 144 18.90 -2.03 34.00
N VAL A 145 19.18 -1.26 32.95
CA VAL A 145 18.96 -1.61 31.55
C VAL A 145 20.16 -1.13 30.74
N ILE A 146 20.72 -1.96 29.88
CA ILE A 146 21.87 -1.58 29.05
C ILE A 146 21.39 -1.11 27.68
N VAL A 147 21.84 0.07 27.27
CA VAL A 147 21.47 0.69 25.99
C VAL A 147 22.71 0.87 25.12
N LEU A 148 22.79 0.10 24.04
CA LEU A 148 23.86 0.12 23.06
C LEU A 148 23.48 1.04 21.90
N THR A 149 23.98 2.27 21.95
CA THR A 149 23.68 3.35 21.02
C THR A 149 24.60 3.37 19.78
N LYS A 150 24.25 4.18 18.78
CA LYS A 150 24.99 4.37 17.51
C LYS A 150 25.02 3.12 16.62
N SER A 151 23.94 2.33 16.62
CA SER A 151 23.81 1.20 15.69
C SER A 151 23.87 1.64 14.22
N ASP A 152 23.43 2.85 13.90
CA ASP A 152 23.52 3.47 12.57
C ASP A 152 24.96 3.69 12.07
N ALA A 153 25.90 3.87 12.98
CA ALA A 153 27.30 4.12 12.68
C ALA A 153 28.18 2.86 12.84
N THR A 154 27.57 1.67 12.99
CA THR A 154 28.28 0.41 13.28
C THR A 154 27.92 -0.67 12.27
N ALA A 155 28.91 -1.40 11.77
CA ALA A 155 28.68 -2.58 10.95
C ALA A 155 27.90 -3.65 11.74
N SER A 156 26.94 -4.32 11.10
CA SER A 156 25.99 -5.23 11.78
C SER A 156 26.68 -6.38 12.54
N ASP A 157 27.80 -6.90 12.04
CA ASP A 157 28.55 -7.96 12.73
C ASP A 157 29.27 -7.47 13.97
N THR A 158 29.93 -6.30 13.91
CA THR A 158 30.53 -5.66 15.09
C THR A 158 29.47 -5.35 16.14
N ALA A 159 28.28 -4.90 15.71
CA ALA A 159 27.18 -4.66 16.62
C ALA A 159 26.72 -5.95 17.31
N ARG A 160 26.60 -7.05 16.57
CA ARG A 160 26.22 -8.37 17.11
C ARG A 160 27.27 -8.92 18.09
N GLU A 161 28.55 -8.85 17.75
CA GLU A 161 29.65 -9.31 18.61
C GLU A 161 29.71 -8.51 19.92
N ASN A 162 29.68 -7.18 19.82
CA ASN A 162 29.71 -6.32 21.01
C ASN A 162 28.45 -6.50 21.87
N THR A 163 27.29 -6.72 21.27
CA THR A 163 26.04 -7.01 22.00
C THR A 163 26.14 -8.34 22.74
N ALA A 164 26.69 -9.38 22.11
CA ALA A 164 26.91 -10.67 22.75
C ALA A 164 27.89 -10.56 23.93
N ALA A 165 28.98 -9.81 23.77
CA ALA A 165 29.96 -9.57 24.84
C ALA A 165 29.37 -8.81 26.05
N VAL A 166 28.51 -7.82 25.80
CA VAL A 166 27.77 -7.10 26.84
C VAL A 166 26.80 -8.04 27.56
N SER A 167 26.03 -8.82 26.80
CA SER A 167 25.03 -9.74 27.34
C SER A 167 25.66 -10.83 28.20
N ALA A 168 26.84 -11.32 27.81
CA ALA A 168 27.62 -12.28 28.60
C ALA A 168 28.17 -11.67 29.90
N THR A 169 28.46 -10.37 29.92
CA THR A 169 28.93 -9.64 31.11
C THR A 169 27.79 -9.32 32.08
N ALA A 170 26.61 -9.01 31.54
CA ALA A 170 25.46 -8.52 32.28
C ALA A 170 24.29 -9.52 32.27
N LEU A 171 24.55 -10.72 32.78
CA LEU A 171 23.56 -11.81 32.83
C LEU A 171 22.29 -11.34 33.57
N GLY A 172 21.13 -11.54 32.94
CA GLY A 172 19.82 -11.17 33.51
C GLY A 172 19.47 -9.68 33.40
N VAL A 173 20.34 -8.84 32.83
CA VAL A 173 20.05 -7.42 32.59
C VAL A 173 19.63 -7.23 31.13
N PRO A 174 18.48 -6.59 30.84
CA PRO A 174 18.04 -6.34 29.46
C PRO A 174 19.04 -5.48 28.68
N VAL A 175 19.35 -5.90 27.46
CA VAL A 175 20.25 -5.18 26.53
C VAL A 175 19.48 -4.77 25.28
N HIS A 176 19.47 -3.46 24.99
CA HIS A 176 18.79 -2.90 23.82
C HIS A 176 19.78 -2.20 22.91
N VAL A 177 19.73 -2.54 21.62
CA VAL A 177 20.55 -1.88 20.58
C VAL A 177 19.70 -0.84 19.87
N VAL A 178 20.15 0.41 19.85
CA VAL A 178 19.36 1.54 19.33
C VAL A 178 20.18 2.51 18.48
N SER A 179 19.49 3.21 17.58
CA SER A 179 19.98 4.42 16.94
C SER A 179 19.12 5.61 17.34
N SER A 180 19.73 6.58 18.02
CA SER A 180 19.09 7.86 18.32
C SER A 180 19.00 8.79 17.10
N VAL A 181 19.60 8.40 15.96
CA VAL A 181 19.56 9.17 14.70
C VAL A 181 18.48 8.64 13.76
N THR A 182 18.42 7.32 13.55
CA THR A 182 17.41 6.70 12.67
C THR A 182 16.12 6.35 13.40
N GLY A 183 16.13 6.35 14.74
CA GLY A 183 15.02 5.95 15.59
C GLY A 183 14.90 4.44 15.82
N GLU A 184 15.74 3.63 15.15
CA GLU A 184 15.71 2.17 15.27
C GLU A 184 15.94 1.72 16.72
N GLY A 185 15.08 0.83 17.22
CA GLY A 185 15.20 0.24 18.56
C GLY A 185 14.77 1.14 19.73
N LEU A 186 14.50 2.43 19.51
CA LEU A 186 14.10 3.35 20.59
C LEU A 186 12.75 2.95 21.24
N GLU A 187 11.84 2.36 20.48
CA GLU A 187 10.54 1.89 20.98
C GLU A 187 10.69 0.85 22.10
N ALA A 188 11.72 0.00 22.03
CA ALA A 188 11.99 -1.02 23.04
C ALA A 188 12.46 -0.41 24.39
N LEU A 189 12.91 0.85 24.40
CA LEU A 189 13.25 1.57 25.62
C LEU A 189 12.03 2.19 26.31
N LEU A 190 10.95 2.46 25.56
CA LEU A 190 9.77 3.13 26.09
C LEU A 190 8.99 2.26 27.09
N ILE A 191 9.18 0.94 27.07
CA ILE A 191 8.57 0.03 28.05
C ILE A 191 9.04 0.29 29.49
N TYR A 192 10.15 1.01 29.65
CA TYR A 192 10.72 1.38 30.96
C TYR A 192 10.38 2.82 31.37
N ALA A 193 9.55 3.51 30.58
CA ALA A 193 9.13 4.88 30.81
C ALA A 193 7.63 4.94 31.07
N ALA A 194 7.15 4.18 32.07
CA ALA A 194 5.74 4.25 32.46
C ALA A 194 5.41 5.60 33.10
N ARG A 195 4.12 5.96 33.12
CA ARG A 195 3.65 7.21 33.73
C ARG A 195 4.04 7.25 35.21
N GLY A 196 4.73 8.31 35.63
CA GLY A 196 5.20 8.48 37.00
C GLY A 196 6.53 7.80 37.33
N GLU A 197 7.13 7.03 36.42
CA GLU A 197 8.46 6.45 36.59
C GLU A 197 9.57 7.44 36.19
N THR A 198 10.74 7.26 36.80
CA THR A 198 11.90 8.14 36.68
C THR A 198 13.08 7.36 36.13
N LEU A 199 13.60 7.80 34.98
CA LEU A 199 14.73 7.18 34.31
C LEU A 199 16.01 8.00 34.48
N ALA A 200 17.09 7.35 34.91
CA ALA A 200 18.42 7.95 34.92
C ALA A 200 19.27 7.43 33.75
N VAL A 201 19.97 8.32 33.05
CA VAL A 201 20.85 7.97 31.92
C VAL A 201 22.32 8.09 32.34
N LEU A 202 22.98 6.94 32.51
CA LEU A 202 24.39 6.83 32.94
C LEU A 202 25.27 6.34 31.78
N GLY A 203 26.54 6.74 31.73
CA GLY A 203 27.49 6.19 30.75
C GLY A 203 28.66 7.12 30.44
N ALA A 204 29.63 6.62 29.67
CA ALA A 204 30.82 7.39 29.30
C ALA A 204 30.49 8.65 28.49
N SER A 205 31.43 9.59 28.44
CA SER A 205 31.25 10.73 27.55
C SER A 205 31.35 10.33 26.08
N GLY A 206 30.56 10.99 25.23
CA GLY A 206 30.57 10.77 23.79
C GLY A 206 29.89 9.47 23.33
N VAL A 207 29.26 8.71 24.23
CA VAL A 207 28.52 7.48 23.90
C VAL A 207 27.18 7.75 23.21
N GLY A 208 26.53 8.89 23.50
CA GLY A 208 25.24 9.25 22.88
C GLY A 208 24.13 9.65 23.86
N LYS A 209 24.42 9.84 25.15
CA LYS A 209 23.41 10.16 26.19
C LYS A 209 22.50 11.34 25.84
N SER A 210 23.08 12.50 25.50
CA SER A 210 22.32 13.72 25.19
C SER A 210 21.45 13.55 23.94
N THR A 211 21.97 12.85 22.92
CA THR A 211 21.21 12.51 21.70
C THR A 211 20.07 11.53 22.00
N LEU A 212 20.28 10.57 22.89
CA LEU A 212 19.25 9.64 23.34
C LEU A 212 18.14 10.35 24.11
N VAL A 213 18.49 11.27 25.02
CA VAL A 213 17.51 12.09 25.75
C VAL A 213 16.69 12.97 24.78
N ASN A 214 17.33 13.61 23.80
CA ASN A 214 16.61 14.39 22.78
C ASN A 214 15.67 13.50 21.96
N ALA A 215 16.11 12.29 21.57
CA ALA A 215 15.29 11.35 20.81
C ALA A 215 14.08 10.84 21.62
N LEU A 216 14.26 10.56 22.92
CA LEU A 216 13.18 10.12 23.81
C LEU A 216 12.19 11.26 24.11
N THR A 217 12.67 12.48 24.31
CA THR A 217 11.82 13.67 24.55
C THR A 217 11.20 14.24 23.28
N GLY A 218 11.74 13.93 22.10
CA GLY A 218 11.32 14.53 20.82
C GLY A 218 11.66 16.02 20.69
N THR A 219 12.57 16.54 21.51
CA THR A 219 12.98 17.94 21.52
C THR A 219 14.50 18.05 21.60
N ASP A 220 15.07 19.12 21.04
CA ASP A 220 16.51 19.42 21.17
C ASP A 220 16.84 20.07 22.53
N SER A 221 16.35 19.46 23.60
CA SER A 221 16.48 19.97 24.97
C SER A 221 17.92 19.93 25.50
N GLN A 222 18.76 19.02 25.01
CA GLN A 222 20.18 18.92 25.35
C GLN A 222 21.09 19.40 24.20
N GLN A 223 22.12 20.19 24.52
CA GLN A 223 23.14 20.59 23.54
C GLN A 223 23.91 19.37 23.02
N THR A 224 24.07 19.25 21.71
CA THR A 224 24.87 18.20 21.05
C THR A 224 25.92 18.82 20.13
N GLY A 225 27.02 18.11 19.86
CA GLY A 225 28.12 18.60 19.02
C GLY A 225 28.59 17.56 18.02
N ALA A 226 29.13 18.01 16.88
CA ALA A 226 29.61 17.14 15.81
C ALA A 226 30.70 16.16 16.30
N ILE A 227 30.63 14.93 15.79
CA ILE A 227 31.54 13.82 16.12
C ILE A 227 33.00 14.19 15.77
N ARG A 228 33.96 13.86 16.64
CA ARG A 228 35.39 14.06 16.34
C ARG A 228 35.83 13.13 15.21
N ARG A 229 36.42 13.69 14.15
CA ARG A 229 36.85 12.96 12.92
C ARG A 229 37.93 11.88 13.15
N GLY A 230 38.57 11.83 14.32
CA GLY A 230 39.66 10.88 14.61
C GLY A 230 39.25 9.59 15.35
N ASP A 231 38.24 9.64 16.23
CA ASP A 231 37.86 8.52 17.11
C ASP A 231 36.35 8.23 17.15
N GLN A 232 35.57 8.93 16.33
CA GLN A 232 34.11 8.87 16.28
C GLN A 232 33.39 9.10 17.63
N ARG A 233 34.06 9.74 18.62
CA ARG A 233 33.45 10.11 19.90
C ARG A 233 32.76 11.48 19.80
N GLY A 234 31.60 11.60 20.46
CA GLY A 234 30.88 12.87 20.61
C GLY A 234 31.65 13.82 21.55
N ARG A 235 31.48 15.14 21.38
CA ARG A 235 32.06 16.16 22.28
C ARG A 235 31.26 16.22 23.59
N HIS A 236 31.92 16.48 24.72
CA HIS A 236 31.25 16.74 26.00
C HIS A 236 30.41 18.03 25.90
N THR A 237 29.10 17.95 26.09
CA THR A 237 28.17 19.10 25.99
C THR A 237 27.27 19.29 27.23
N THR A 238 27.09 18.28 28.08
CA THR A 238 26.26 18.37 29.31
C THR A 238 27.14 18.48 30.56
N THR A 239 26.93 19.52 31.38
CA THR A 239 27.70 19.81 32.61
C THR A 239 26.89 19.75 33.91
N ALA A 240 25.58 19.51 33.83
CA ALA A 240 24.67 19.46 34.97
C ALA A 240 23.72 18.25 34.85
N VAL A 241 23.12 17.86 35.98
CA VAL A 241 22.04 16.85 36.03
C VAL A 241 20.72 17.61 36.03
N ASP A 242 19.84 17.29 35.09
CA ASP A 242 18.53 17.90 34.95
C ASP A 242 17.46 16.79 34.86
N LEU A 243 16.35 16.96 35.56
CA LEU A 243 15.15 16.15 35.40
C LEU A 243 14.30 16.78 34.28
N VAL A 244 13.95 15.98 33.28
CA VAL A 244 13.17 16.44 32.12
C VAL A 244 11.89 15.62 32.02
N PRO A 245 10.70 16.25 32.03
CA PRO A 245 9.45 15.56 31.76
C PRO A 245 9.45 14.93 30.36
N LEU A 246 9.09 13.65 30.27
CA LEU A 246 8.82 13.02 28.98
C LEU A 246 7.41 13.41 28.52
N PRO A 247 7.19 13.77 27.23
CA PRO A 247 5.85 14.10 26.74
C PRO A 247 4.92 12.89 26.84
N GLU A 248 3.62 13.12 27.08
CA GLU A 248 2.60 12.08 27.01
C GLU A 248 2.61 11.46 25.60
N ARG A 249 3.16 10.26 25.51
CA ARG A 249 3.06 9.41 24.32
C ARG A 249 2.18 8.25 24.74
N GLY A 250 1.03 8.07 24.08
CA GLY A 250 0.22 6.86 24.24
C GLY A 250 1.14 5.64 24.17
N LYS A 251 0.90 4.63 25.00
CA LYS A 251 1.74 3.41 25.06
C LYS A 251 2.05 2.95 23.64
N SER A 252 3.34 2.93 23.27
CA SER A 252 3.88 2.47 21.98
C SER A 252 3.49 3.32 20.76
N GLY A 253 4.19 3.23 19.63
CA GLY A 253 3.92 3.98 18.38
C GLY A 253 2.52 3.83 17.76
N LEU A 254 1.55 3.29 18.51
CA LEU A 254 0.14 3.19 18.20
C LEU A 254 -0.51 4.58 17.98
N GLN A 255 -0.05 5.64 18.67
CA GLN A 255 -0.63 7.00 18.62
C GLN A 255 -2.13 7.05 18.97
N VAL A 256 -2.61 6.03 19.71
CA VAL A 256 -3.98 5.92 20.23
C VAL A 256 -3.86 5.52 21.69
N ASN A 257 -4.51 6.26 22.59
CA ASN A 257 -4.54 5.94 24.00
C ASN A 257 -5.70 4.97 24.31
N VAL A 258 -5.39 3.68 24.27
CA VAL A 258 -6.38 2.60 24.54
C VAL A 258 -6.92 2.61 25.97
N ASP A 259 -6.22 3.24 26.91
CA ASP A 259 -6.61 3.34 28.33
C ASP A 259 -7.46 4.61 28.61
N ALA A 260 -7.52 5.56 27.67
CA ALA A 260 -8.26 6.82 27.79
C ALA A 260 -9.20 7.01 26.58
N ASP A 261 -10.24 6.17 26.53
CA ASP A 261 -11.34 6.20 25.55
C ASP A 261 -10.87 6.28 24.09
N PHE A 262 -9.74 5.64 23.80
CA PHE A 262 -9.15 5.55 22.47
C PHE A 262 -8.83 6.90 21.85
N THR A 263 -8.50 7.90 22.68
CA THR A 263 -8.11 9.23 22.22
C THR A 263 -6.91 9.13 21.28
N ALA A 264 -7.05 9.66 20.06
CA ALA A 264 -6.00 9.62 19.04
C ALA A 264 -5.10 10.87 19.11
N ASN A 265 -3.80 10.65 19.00
CA ASN A 265 -2.81 11.72 18.91
C ASN A 265 -2.55 12.05 17.44
N TYR A 266 -3.15 13.15 16.97
CA TYR A 266 -3.01 13.61 15.59
C TYR A 266 -1.80 14.54 15.41
N GLU A 267 -0.87 14.11 14.58
CA GLU A 267 0.31 14.90 14.20
C GLU A 267 0.14 15.54 12.83
N VAL A 268 0.51 16.80 12.72
CA VAL A 268 0.47 17.55 11.46
C VAL A 268 1.71 17.21 10.64
N THR A 269 1.51 16.78 9.39
CA THR A 269 2.62 16.56 8.44
C THR A 269 3.33 17.88 8.08
N GLU A 270 4.59 17.83 7.66
CA GLU A 270 5.34 19.03 7.26
C GLU A 270 4.60 19.87 6.19
N ARG A 271 4.06 19.18 5.18
CA ARG A 271 3.19 19.80 4.16
C ARG A 271 1.94 20.41 4.80
N GLY A 272 1.27 19.69 5.69
CA GLY A 272 0.08 20.17 6.39
C GLY A 272 0.36 21.42 7.23
N ALA A 273 1.52 21.50 7.87
CA ALA A 273 1.92 22.65 8.67
C ALA A 273 2.07 23.91 7.81
N LYS A 274 2.62 23.77 6.60
CA LYS A 274 2.69 24.87 5.62
C LYS A 274 1.30 25.36 5.22
N VAL A 275 0.39 24.44 4.87
CA VAL A 275 -0.99 24.77 4.48
C VAL A 275 -1.76 25.43 5.64
N ILE A 276 -1.67 24.89 6.86
CA ILE A 276 -2.33 25.47 8.04
C ILE A 276 -1.82 26.88 8.31
N LYS A 277 -0.51 27.14 8.11
CA LYS A 277 0.05 28.48 8.26
C LYS A 277 -0.55 29.47 7.26
N GLU A 278 -0.71 29.06 6.00
CA GLU A 278 -1.34 29.87 4.94
C GLU A 278 -2.81 30.13 5.26
N LEU A 279 -3.57 29.11 5.65
CA LEU A 279 -4.98 29.23 6.04
C LEU A 279 -5.16 30.14 7.28
N LYS A 280 -4.30 30.02 8.30
CA LYS A 280 -4.31 30.92 9.47
C LYS A 280 -3.99 32.36 9.10
N ALA A 281 -3.17 32.59 8.09
CA ALA A 281 -2.91 33.94 7.60
C ALA A 281 -4.15 34.52 6.91
N ALA A 282 -4.77 33.77 6.00
CA ALA A 282 -6.00 34.18 5.31
C ALA A 282 -7.18 34.40 6.27
N LEU A 283 -7.27 33.59 7.33
CA LEU A 283 -8.34 33.68 8.34
C LEU A 283 -8.34 34.98 9.14
N LYS A 284 -7.22 35.71 9.22
CA LYS A 284 -7.15 36.97 9.98
C LYS A 284 -8.08 38.05 9.45
N ASP A 285 -8.28 38.08 8.14
CA ASP A 285 -9.05 39.10 7.44
C ASP A 285 -10.44 38.60 7.02
N ALA A 286 -10.77 37.34 7.32
CA ALA A 286 -12.02 36.70 6.91
C ALA A 286 -13.13 36.91 7.95
N PRO A 287 -14.33 37.42 7.56
CA PRO A 287 -15.44 37.62 8.49
C PRO A 287 -16.22 36.34 8.81
N VAL A 288 -16.05 35.29 8.03
CA VAL A 288 -16.73 33.99 8.14
C VAL A 288 -15.86 32.91 7.50
N VAL A 289 -15.94 31.68 7.99
CA VAL A 289 -15.32 30.50 7.39
C VAL A 289 -16.41 29.59 6.83
N TYR A 290 -16.34 29.28 5.54
CA TYR A 290 -17.14 28.23 4.94
C TYR A 290 -16.29 26.97 4.77
N LEU A 291 -16.80 25.84 5.30
CA LEU A 291 -16.21 24.52 5.14
C LEU A 291 -16.98 23.78 4.05
N ALA A 292 -16.33 23.56 2.92
CA ALA A 292 -16.93 23.01 1.69
C ALA A 292 -16.24 21.70 1.28
N THR A 293 -15.97 20.82 2.25
CA THR A 293 -15.45 19.48 1.98
C THR A 293 -16.55 18.55 1.44
N ASP A 294 -16.17 17.41 0.90
CA ASP A 294 -17.13 16.39 0.43
C ASP A 294 -18.07 15.95 1.57
N GLU A 295 -19.27 15.51 1.24
CA GLU A 295 -20.32 15.13 2.21
C GLU A 295 -20.27 13.65 2.64
N ASP A 296 -19.07 13.09 2.72
CA ASP A 296 -18.88 11.79 3.37
C ASP A 296 -18.25 11.98 4.76
N ARG A 297 -18.22 10.90 5.54
CA ARG A 297 -17.58 10.89 6.87
C ARG A 297 -16.13 11.36 6.85
N GLU A 298 -15.39 11.13 5.76
CA GLU A 298 -14.00 11.58 5.62
C GLU A 298 -13.94 13.11 5.42
N GLY A 299 -14.80 13.65 4.56
CA GLY A 299 -14.94 15.08 4.35
C GLY A 299 -15.39 15.81 5.61
N GLU A 300 -16.29 15.21 6.39
CA GLU A 300 -16.72 15.76 7.69
C GLU A 300 -15.57 15.78 8.71
N ALA A 301 -14.79 14.69 8.80
CA ALA A 301 -13.60 14.63 9.65
C ALA A 301 -12.52 15.66 9.23
N ILE A 302 -12.32 15.90 7.93
CA ILE A 302 -11.42 16.95 7.44
C ILE A 302 -11.90 18.33 7.91
N SER A 303 -13.19 18.62 7.76
CA SER A 303 -13.80 19.87 8.22
C SER A 303 -13.63 20.07 9.73
N TYR A 304 -13.87 19.02 10.51
CA TYR A 304 -13.63 19.01 11.95
C TYR A 304 -12.16 19.32 12.29
N HIS A 305 -11.20 18.61 11.69
CA HIS A 305 -9.78 18.87 11.95
C HIS A 305 -9.33 20.27 11.54
N LEU A 306 -9.85 20.81 10.43
CA LEU A 306 -9.57 22.20 10.05
C LEU A 306 -10.00 23.16 11.15
N VAL A 307 -11.19 22.98 11.74
CA VAL A 307 -11.63 23.80 12.88
C VAL A 307 -10.69 23.65 14.09
N GLN A 308 -10.32 22.41 14.44
CA GLN A 308 -9.42 22.15 15.58
C GLN A 308 -8.04 22.81 15.41
N TYR A 309 -7.47 22.78 14.20
CA TYR A 309 -6.16 23.36 13.94
C TYR A 309 -6.18 24.87 13.70
N LEU A 310 -7.21 25.39 13.03
CA LEU A 310 -7.34 26.81 12.71
C LEU A 310 -7.82 27.63 13.90
N LYS A 311 -8.68 27.05 14.77
CA LYS A 311 -9.33 27.72 15.92
C LYS A 311 -9.95 29.08 15.53
N PRO A 312 -10.88 29.09 14.55
CA PRO A 312 -11.47 30.33 14.05
C PRO A 312 -12.22 31.07 15.16
N LYS A 313 -12.06 32.41 15.18
CA LYS A 313 -12.78 33.32 16.08
C LYS A 313 -14.00 33.98 15.41
N VAL A 314 -14.31 33.53 14.20
CA VAL A 314 -15.41 34.01 13.36
C VAL A 314 -16.39 32.87 13.13
N PRO A 315 -17.64 33.16 12.72
CA PRO A 315 -18.62 32.11 12.43
C PRO A 315 -18.08 31.09 11.43
N VAL A 316 -18.32 29.82 11.72
CA VAL A 316 -17.99 28.69 10.84
C VAL A 316 -19.29 28.13 10.29
N LYS A 317 -19.33 27.83 9.00
CA LYS A 317 -20.51 27.31 8.31
C LYS A 317 -20.14 26.11 7.46
N ARG A 318 -20.81 24.97 7.64
CA ARG A 318 -20.62 23.78 6.81
C ARG A 318 -21.53 23.84 5.59
N MET A 319 -20.95 23.96 4.40
CA MET A 319 -21.66 23.89 3.11
C MET A 319 -21.72 22.44 2.64
N VAL A 320 -22.85 21.99 2.12
CA VAL A 320 -23.01 20.64 1.59
C VAL A 320 -23.60 20.70 0.18
N PHE A 321 -23.04 19.91 -0.73
CA PHE A 321 -23.50 19.80 -2.12
C PHE A 321 -23.03 18.48 -2.73
N HIS A 322 -23.81 17.92 -3.67
CA HIS A 322 -23.51 16.66 -4.35
C HIS A 322 -23.05 16.85 -5.80
N GLU A 323 -23.09 18.09 -6.30
CA GLU A 323 -22.58 18.50 -7.61
C GLU A 323 -22.04 19.93 -7.55
N ILE A 324 -21.07 20.25 -8.40
CA ILE A 324 -20.46 21.58 -8.47
C ILE A 324 -21.10 22.36 -9.62
N THR A 325 -22.33 22.83 -9.40
CA THR A 325 -23.07 23.72 -10.30
C THR A 325 -23.36 25.06 -9.62
N ARG A 326 -23.58 26.13 -10.40
CA ARG A 326 -23.88 27.45 -9.83
C ARG A 326 -25.07 27.41 -8.86
N LYS A 327 -26.16 26.74 -9.28
CA LYS A 327 -27.38 26.58 -8.47
C LYS A 327 -27.10 25.86 -7.16
N ALA A 328 -26.45 24.69 -7.22
CA ALA A 328 -26.14 23.87 -6.05
C ALA A 328 -25.25 24.62 -5.05
N ILE A 329 -24.23 25.36 -5.54
CA ILE A 329 -23.36 26.15 -4.67
C ILE A 329 -24.09 27.34 -4.05
N GLU A 330 -24.93 28.05 -4.82
CA GLU A 330 -25.74 29.16 -4.29
C GLU A 330 -26.74 28.70 -3.22
N GLU A 331 -27.26 27.48 -3.33
CA GLU A 331 -28.12 26.84 -2.32
C GLU A 331 -27.31 26.41 -1.09
N ALA A 332 -26.18 25.74 -1.28
CA ALA A 332 -25.28 25.32 -0.21
C ALA A 332 -24.73 26.48 0.64
N VAL A 333 -24.58 27.67 0.05
CA VAL A 333 -24.21 28.91 0.79
C VAL A 333 -25.37 29.45 1.62
N ARG A 334 -26.61 29.30 1.12
CA ARG A 334 -27.83 29.77 1.81
C ARG A 334 -28.22 28.85 2.95
N GLU A 335 -28.11 27.54 2.74
CA GLU A 335 -28.56 26.49 3.65
C GLU A 335 -27.37 25.72 4.23
N THR A 336 -26.65 26.38 5.15
CA THR A 336 -25.51 25.76 5.84
C THR A 336 -25.95 25.01 7.09
N ARG A 337 -25.21 23.97 7.44
CA ARG A 337 -25.37 23.25 8.71
C ARG A 337 -24.17 23.43 9.64
N GLU A 338 -24.26 22.87 10.84
CA GLU A 338 -23.12 22.66 11.74
C GLU A 338 -22.38 21.37 11.37
N ILE A 339 -21.15 21.21 11.88
CA ILE A 339 -20.39 19.96 11.72
C ILE A 339 -21.12 18.83 12.44
N ASP A 340 -21.32 17.72 11.75
CA ASP A 340 -21.94 16.53 12.32
C ASP A 340 -20.91 15.68 13.07
N GLN A 341 -20.92 15.80 14.40
CA GLN A 341 -19.99 15.08 15.26
C GLN A 341 -20.13 13.56 15.14
N LYS A 342 -21.31 13.03 14.76
CA LYS A 342 -21.52 11.58 14.64
C LYS A 342 -20.76 11.01 13.44
N LEU A 343 -20.77 11.74 12.32
CA LEU A 343 -19.98 11.40 11.13
C LEU A 343 -18.48 11.47 11.41
N VAL A 344 -18.04 12.48 12.18
CA VAL A 344 -16.65 12.60 12.64
C VAL A 344 -16.28 11.39 13.51
N ASP A 345 -17.11 11.03 14.48
CA ASP A 345 -16.87 9.91 15.39
C ASP A 345 -16.79 8.57 14.63
N ALA A 346 -17.63 8.36 13.62
CA ALA A 346 -17.57 7.19 12.75
C ALA A 346 -16.27 7.13 11.93
N ALA A 347 -15.81 8.26 11.38
CA ALA A 347 -14.54 8.33 10.66
C ALA A 347 -13.34 8.09 11.59
N GLU A 348 -13.35 8.69 12.79
CA GLU A 348 -12.31 8.48 13.79
C GLU A 348 -12.29 7.04 14.31
N ALA A 349 -13.45 6.43 14.60
CA ALA A 349 -13.55 5.01 14.96
C ALA A 349 -12.94 4.13 13.89
N ARG A 350 -13.28 4.35 12.61
CA ARG A 350 -12.69 3.60 11.49
C ARG A 350 -11.17 3.75 11.46
N ARG A 351 -10.68 4.98 11.64
CA ARG A 351 -9.24 5.29 11.59
C ARG A 351 -8.47 4.62 12.73
N VAL A 352 -9.02 4.66 13.95
CA VAL A 352 -8.45 4.05 15.14
C VAL A 352 -8.51 2.53 15.05
N LEU A 353 -9.65 1.96 14.67
CA LEU A 353 -9.83 0.54 14.40
C LEU A 353 -8.75 -0.01 13.47
N ASP A 354 -8.57 0.60 12.29
CA ASP A 354 -7.60 0.13 11.30
C ASP A 354 -6.16 0.24 11.83
N ARG A 355 -5.88 1.22 12.71
CA ARG A 355 -4.60 1.34 13.43
C ARG A 355 -4.41 0.21 14.44
N LEU A 356 -5.41 -0.06 15.28
CA LEU A 356 -5.38 -1.15 16.27
C LEU A 356 -5.21 -2.51 15.60
N PHE A 357 -5.94 -2.73 14.51
CA PHE A 357 -5.86 -3.96 13.71
C PHE A 357 -4.45 -4.17 13.15
N GLY A 358 -3.95 -3.16 12.43
CA GLY A 358 -2.66 -3.23 11.77
C GLY A 358 -1.49 -3.36 12.75
N TYR A 359 -1.51 -2.58 13.84
CA TYR A 359 -0.43 -2.56 14.83
C TYR A 359 -0.33 -3.87 15.62
N THR A 360 -1.47 -4.49 15.93
CA THR A 360 -1.50 -5.72 16.71
C THR A 360 -1.14 -6.96 15.87
N LEU A 361 -1.63 -7.05 14.62
CA LEU A 361 -1.44 -8.25 13.78
C LEU A 361 -0.17 -8.24 12.92
N SER A 362 0.28 -7.09 12.42
CA SER A 362 1.45 -7.05 11.51
C SER A 362 2.73 -7.61 12.12
N PRO A 363 3.06 -7.41 13.41
CA PRO A 363 4.22 -8.04 14.04
C PRO A 363 4.18 -9.57 14.03
N ILE A 364 2.99 -10.17 14.12
CA ILE A 364 2.81 -11.63 14.02
C ILE A 364 3.13 -12.09 12.60
N LEU A 365 2.63 -11.39 11.58
CA LEU A 365 2.98 -11.68 10.18
C LEU A 365 4.48 -11.59 9.92
N TRP A 366 5.18 -10.62 10.52
CA TRP A 366 6.63 -10.47 10.37
C TRP A 366 7.43 -11.61 10.96
N ARG A 367 7.00 -12.12 12.11
CA ARG A 367 7.66 -13.22 12.80
C ARG A 367 7.35 -14.56 12.16
N LYS A 368 6.11 -14.76 11.70
CA LYS A 368 5.59 -16.07 11.29
C LYS A 368 5.56 -16.29 9.77
N VAL A 369 5.59 -15.23 8.95
CA VAL A 369 5.55 -15.34 7.47
C VAL A 369 6.75 -14.63 6.85
N ASN A 370 6.75 -13.29 6.80
CA ASN A 370 7.84 -12.50 6.22
C ASN A 370 7.85 -11.05 6.72
N ARG A 371 9.01 -10.40 6.73
CA ARG A 371 9.15 -9.01 7.15
C ARG A 371 8.47 -8.04 6.16
N GLY A 372 7.93 -6.93 6.68
CA GLY A 372 7.37 -5.85 5.85
C GLY A 372 5.93 -6.09 5.37
N LEU A 373 5.30 -7.19 5.80
CA LEU A 373 3.89 -7.49 5.57
C LEU A 373 2.98 -6.57 6.39
N SER A 374 1.73 -6.38 5.97
CA SER A 374 0.76 -5.59 6.72
C SER A 374 -0.56 -6.33 6.80
N ALA A 375 -1.07 -6.48 8.02
CA ALA A 375 -2.44 -6.93 8.22
C ALA A 375 -3.37 -5.73 8.09
N GLY A 376 -4.44 -5.85 7.29
CA GLY A 376 -5.45 -4.82 7.17
C GLY A 376 -6.83 -5.45 7.19
N ARG A 377 -7.76 -4.92 8.00
CA ARG A 377 -9.09 -5.49 8.21
C ARG A 377 -9.85 -5.75 6.91
N VAL A 378 -9.81 -4.81 5.97
CA VAL A 378 -10.51 -4.92 4.68
C VAL A 378 -9.62 -5.54 3.58
N GLN A 379 -8.29 -5.49 3.77
CA GLN A 379 -7.32 -6.03 2.82
C GLN A 379 -7.23 -7.55 2.93
N SER A 380 -7.19 -8.10 4.14
CA SER A 380 -7.07 -9.53 4.39
C SER A 380 -8.23 -10.34 3.78
N PRO A 381 -9.51 -9.93 3.91
CA PRO A 381 -10.62 -10.59 3.22
C PRO A 381 -10.54 -10.49 1.69
N ALA A 382 -10.10 -9.34 1.16
CA ALA A 382 -9.91 -9.19 -0.29
C ALA A 382 -8.82 -10.15 -0.82
N ILE A 383 -7.72 -10.29 -0.08
CA ILE A 383 -6.65 -11.26 -0.39
C ILE A 383 -7.20 -12.69 -0.29
N ARG A 384 -8.00 -12.98 0.74
CA ARG A 384 -8.66 -14.28 0.94
C ARG A 384 -9.53 -14.66 -0.24
N LEU A 385 -10.37 -13.77 -0.76
CA LEU A 385 -11.19 -14.04 -1.96
C LEU A 385 -10.34 -14.47 -3.16
N VAL A 386 -9.21 -13.79 -3.38
CA VAL A 386 -8.30 -14.13 -4.49
C VAL A 386 -7.60 -15.47 -4.25
N VAL A 387 -7.19 -15.76 -3.01
CA VAL A 387 -6.57 -17.04 -2.62
C VAL A 387 -7.57 -18.20 -2.72
N GLU A 388 -8.79 -18.03 -2.23
CA GLU A 388 -9.86 -19.04 -2.32
C GLU A 388 -10.19 -19.36 -3.78
N ARG A 389 -10.31 -18.34 -4.64
CA ARG A 389 -10.49 -18.56 -6.09
C ARG A 389 -9.31 -19.32 -6.70
N GLU A 390 -8.07 -19.03 -6.32
CA GLU A 390 -6.93 -19.76 -6.86
C GLU A 390 -6.90 -21.21 -6.34
N GLN A 391 -7.29 -21.44 -5.09
CA GLN A 391 -7.45 -22.78 -4.54
C GLN A 391 -8.54 -23.59 -5.27
N GLU A 392 -9.69 -22.97 -5.56
CA GLU A 392 -10.75 -23.57 -6.39
C GLU A 392 -10.22 -24.02 -7.75
N ARG A 393 -9.30 -23.24 -8.35
CA ARG A 393 -8.67 -23.58 -9.63
C ARG A 393 -7.64 -24.70 -9.49
N MET A 394 -6.83 -24.69 -8.42
CA MET A 394 -5.84 -25.73 -8.14
C MET A 394 -6.49 -27.09 -7.89
N ASP A 395 -7.66 -27.11 -7.26
CA ASP A 395 -8.42 -28.33 -6.94
C ASP A 395 -9.36 -28.77 -8.07
N PHE A 396 -9.46 -27.99 -9.17
CA PHE A 396 -10.39 -28.23 -10.27
C PHE A 396 -9.93 -29.37 -11.17
N VAL A 397 -10.81 -30.33 -11.43
CA VAL A 397 -10.57 -31.42 -12.37
C VAL A 397 -11.24 -31.11 -13.71
N VAL A 398 -10.42 -30.93 -14.75
CA VAL A 398 -10.90 -30.74 -16.12
C VAL A 398 -11.45 -32.05 -16.67
N VAL A 399 -12.68 -32.01 -17.19
CA VAL A 399 -13.33 -33.13 -17.87
C VAL A 399 -13.71 -32.72 -19.29
N ASP A 400 -13.40 -33.61 -20.23
CA ASP A 400 -13.83 -33.48 -21.62
C ASP A 400 -15.28 -33.96 -21.74
N TYR A 401 -16.10 -33.19 -22.44
CA TYR A 401 -17.48 -33.55 -22.78
C TYR A 401 -17.75 -33.14 -24.22
N TRP A 402 -18.67 -33.84 -24.87
CA TRP A 402 -18.93 -33.66 -26.29
C TRP A 402 -20.39 -33.35 -26.55
N ASP A 403 -20.65 -32.66 -27.65
CA ASP A 403 -21.96 -32.58 -28.29
C ASP A 403 -21.78 -32.69 -29.82
N LEU A 404 -22.88 -32.48 -30.56
CA LEU A 404 -22.85 -32.44 -32.01
C LEU A 404 -23.38 -31.08 -32.46
N ALA A 405 -22.72 -30.47 -33.43
CA ALA A 405 -23.20 -29.27 -34.13
C ALA A 405 -23.69 -29.65 -35.52
N ALA A 406 -24.93 -29.28 -35.83
CA ALA A 406 -25.56 -29.48 -37.12
C ALA A 406 -25.78 -28.13 -37.81
N VAL A 407 -25.00 -27.83 -38.86
CA VAL A 407 -25.21 -26.66 -39.71
C VAL A 407 -26.25 -27.01 -40.75
N THR A 408 -27.37 -26.27 -40.75
CA THR A 408 -28.49 -26.53 -41.64
C THR A 408 -28.26 -25.93 -43.04
N ALA A 409 -28.76 -26.60 -44.07
CA ALA A 409 -28.74 -26.14 -45.46
C ALA A 409 -29.92 -25.20 -45.79
N THR A 410 -30.39 -24.44 -44.80
CA THR A 410 -31.50 -23.48 -44.95
C THR A 410 -30.98 -22.11 -45.41
N THR A 411 -31.88 -21.16 -45.68
CA THR A 411 -31.51 -19.77 -46.00
C THR A 411 -32.36 -18.82 -45.15
N PRO A 412 -31.77 -18.09 -44.17
CA PRO A 412 -30.35 -18.18 -43.76
C PRO A 412 -30.02 -19.55 -43.14
N SER A 413 -28.79 -20.02 -43.33
CA SER A 413 -28.28 -21.21 -42.64
C SER A 413 -28.09 -20.92 -41.15
N PHE A 414 -28.37 -21.89 -40.29
CA PHE A 414 -28.13 -21.78 -38.86
C PHE A 414 -27.55 -23.07 -38.28
N GLU A 415 -26.85 -22.95 -37.16
CA GLU A 415 -26.32 -24.08 -36.38
C GLU A 415 -27.32 -24.49 -35.31
N ALA A 416 -27.55 -25.80 -35.19
CA ALA A 416 -28.30 -26.40 -34.10
C ALA A 416 -27.38 -27.36 -33.33
N VAL A 417 -27.41 -27.29 -31.99
CA VAL A 417 -26.54 -28.09 -31.12
C VAL A 417 -27.34 -29.22 -30.47
N LEU A 418 -26.75 -30.41 -30.38
CA LEU A 418 -27.39 -31.55 -29.73
C LEU A 418 -27.71 -31.20 -28.26
N SER A 419 -29.00 -31.23 -27.95
CA SER A 419 -29.52 -30.78 -26.65
C SER A 419 -30.07 -31.94 -25.82
N THR A 420 -30.61 -32.99 -26.44
CA THR A 420 -31.09 -34.20 -25.75
C THR A 420 -30.75 -35.47 -26.52
N LEU A 421 -30.59 -36.56 -25.77
CA LEU A 421 -30.32 -37.91 -26.24
C LEU A 421 -31.23 -38.88 -25.49
N ASN A 422 -32.09 -39.62 -26.20
CA ASN A 422 -33.13 -40.49 -25.63
C ASN A 422 -34.00 -39.78 -24.57
N GLY A 423 -34.33 -38.51 -24.81
CA GLY A 423 -35.11 -37.67 -23.88
C GLY A 423 -34.35 -37.15 -22.66
N MET A 424 -33.06 -37.50 -22.50
CA MET A 424 -32.19 -36.98 -21.44
C MET A 424 -31.36 -35.81 -21.98
N ARG A 425 -31.24 -34.71 -21.21
CA ARG A 425 -30.47 -33.54 -21.65
C ARG A 425 -28.99 -33.88 -21.75
N VAL A 426 -28.33 -33.47 -22.83
CA VAL A 426 -26.87 -33.61 -22.97
C VAL A 426 -26.16 -32.71 -21.96
N ALA A 427 -25.13 -33.24 -21.31
CA ALA A 427 -24.34 -32.53 -20.31
C ALA A 427 -23.57 -31.37 -20.96
N ALA A 428 -23.63 -30.20 -20.33
CA ALA A 428 -22.79 -29.05 -20.67
C ALA A 428 -21.81 -28.76 -19.52
N GLY A 429 -20.86 -27.84 -19.72
CA GLY A 429 -19.83 -27.54 -18.71
C GLY A 429 -20.38 -27.22 -17.30
N ARG A 430 -21.54 -26.57 -17.20
CA ARG A 430 -22.23 -26.25 -15.92
C ARG A 430 -22.80 -27.46 -15.17
N ASP A 431 -22.80 -28.63 -15.79
CA ASP A 431 -23.35 -29.86 -15.25
C ASP A 431 -22.31 -30.71 -14.55
N PHE A 432 -21.04 -30.33 -14.63
CA PHE A 432 -19.95 -30.94 -13.89
C PHE A 432 -19.66 -30.12 -12.64
N ASP A 433 -19.41 -30.80 -11.51
CA ASP A 433 -18.88 -30.16 -10.32
C ASP A 433 -17.36 -29.92 -10.44
N SER A 434 -16.75 -29.33 -9.40
CA SER A 434 -15.31 -29.03 -9.40
C SER A 434 -14.42 -30.27 -9.45
N LYS A 435 -14.96 -31.47 -9.20
CA LYS A 435 -14.25 -32.75 -9.25
C LYS A 435 -14.50 -33.49 -10.57
N GLY A 436 -15.20 -32.86 -11.51
CA GLY A 436 -15.50 -33.45 -12.81
C GLY A 436 -16.66 -34.45 -12.77
N VAL A 437 -17.46 -34.48 -11.70
CA VAL A 437 -18.61 -35.38 -11.61
C VAL A 437 -19.83 -34.70 -12.22
N ALA A 438 -20.45 -35.36 -13.21
CA ALA A 438 -21.68 -34.89 -13.80
C ALA A 438 -22.86 -35.02 -12.82
N LYS A 439 -23.79 -34.07 -12.84
CA LYS A 439 -25.06 -34.12 -12.10
C LYS A 439 -25.93 -35.27 -12.59
N ASP A 440 -26.82 -35.74 -11.71
CA ASP A 440 -27.82 -36.74 -12.10
C ASP A 440 -28.78 -36.19 -13.17
N GLY A 441 -29.23 -37.06 -14.08
CA GLY A 441 -30.25 -36.73 -15.08
C GLY A 441 -29.74 -36.01 -16.33
N VAL A 442 -28.41 -35.97 -16.56
CA VAL A 442 -27.83 -35.56 -17.84
C VAL A 442 -27.10 -36.72 -18.53
N ALA A 443 -27.12 -36.72 -19.86
CA ALA A 443 -26.38 -37.65 -20.69
C ALA A 443 -24.98 -37.07 -20.96
N VAL A 444 -23.94 -37.70 -20.41
CA VAL A 444 -22.54 -37.35 -20.74
C VAL A 444 -22.18 -38.05 -22.04
N VAL A 445 -21.87 -37.27 -23.08
CA VAL A 445 -21.44 -37.80 -24.37
C VAL A 445 -19.91 -37.77 -24.42
N THR A 446 -19.30 -38.93 -24.65
CA THR A 446 -17.85 -39.05 -24.85
C THR A 446 -17.49 -38.77 -26.29
N LYS A 447 -16.19 -38.61 -26.57
CA LYS A 447 -15.69 -38.45 -27.92
C LYS A 447 -16.15 -39.58 -28.85
N GLU A 448 -15.95 -40.81 -28.42
CA GLU A 448 -16.29 -42.01 -29.18
C GLU A 448 -17.78 -42.03 -29.48
N ARG A 449 -18.61 -41.72 -28.47
CA ARG A 449 -20.06 -41.69 -28.65
C ARG A 449 -20.50 -40.56 -29.59
N ALA A 450 -19.86 -39.39 -29.52
CA ALA A 450 -20.16 -38.27 -30.42
C ALA A 450 -19.79 -38.61 -31.88
N GLU A 451 -18.65 -39.26 -32.11
CA GLU A 451 -18.20 -39.71 -33.43
C GLU A 451 -19.12 -40.79 -34.00
N GLU A 452 -19.55 -41.77 -33.18
CA GLU A 452 -20.55 -42.78 -33.55
C GLU A 452 -21.87 -42.15 -33.98
N LEU A 453 -22.40 -41.23 -33.17
CA LEU A 453 -23.66 -40.53 -33.47
C LEU A 453 -23.54 -39.68 -34.73
N THR A 454 -22.40 -39.02 -34.94
CA THR A 454 -22.14 -38.22 -36.16
C THR A 454 -22.16 -39.11 -37.40
N ALA A 455 -21.48 -40.26 -37.37
CA ALA A 455 -21.49 -41.22 -38.48
C ALA A 455 -22.90 -41.79 -38.72
N ALA A 456 -23.64 -42.11 -37.66
CA ALA A 456 -24.98 -42.69 -37.74
C ALA A 456 -26.06 -41.68 -38.22
N LEU A 457 -25.83 -40.37 -38.03
CA LEU A 457 -26.73 -39.30 -38.48
C LEU A 457 -26.35 -38.72 -39.84
N THR A 458 -25.14 -38.97 -40.33
CA THR A 458 -24.65 -38.44 -41.62
C THR A 458 -25.62 -38.77 -42.76
N GLY A 459 -26.04 -37.73 -43.50
CA GLY A 459 -27.01 -37.84 -44.60
C GLY A 459 -28.46 -38.06 -44.16
N SER A 460 -28.79 -37.81 -42.89
CA SER A 460 -30.18 -37.73 -42.41
C SER A 460 -30.64 -36.26 -42.36
N ASP A 461 -31.90 -36.03 -42.68
CA ASP A 461 -32.57 -34.75 -42.43
C ASP A 461 -33.05 -34.71 -40.97
N LEU A 462 -33.06 -33.52 -40.37
CA LEU A 462 -33.62 -33.31 -39.03
C LEU A 462 -35.06 -32.82 -39.14
N ASN A 463 -35.99 -33.43 -38.42
CA ASN A 463 -37.40 -33.03 -38.46
C ASN A 463 -37.70 -31.99 -37.38
N VAL A 464 -38.39 -30.91 -37.73
CA VAL A 464 -38.83 -29.90 -36.76
C VAL A 464 -39.87 -30.50 -35.82
N ARG A 465 -39.50 -30.64 -34.55
CA ARG A 465 -40.38 -31.16 -33.48
C ARG A 465 -41.18 -30.06 -32.80
N SER A 466 -40.57 -28.91 -32.58
CA SER A 466 -41.20 -27.77 -31.95
C SER A 466 -40.60 -26.47 -32.43
N VAL A 467 -41.44 -25.45 -32.53
CA VAL A 467 -41.08 -24.06 -32.77
C VAL A 467 -41.80 -23.24 -31.71
N GLU A 468 -41.05 -22.67 -30.78
CA GLU A 468 -41.58 -21.84 -29.71
C GLU A 468 -41.18 -20.39 -29.94
N GLU A 469 -42.18 -19.51 -29.91
CA GLU A 469 -41.98 -18.06 -29.97
C GLU A 469 -42.30 -17.45 -28.60
N LYS A 470 -41.32 -16.75 -28.00
CA LYS A 470 -41.49 -16.08 -26.71
C LYS A 470 -41.18 -14.59 -26.82
N PRO A 471 -42.07 -13.71 -26.32
CA PRO A 471 -41.78 -12.28 -26.25
C PRO A 471 -40.51 -12.02 -25.42
N TYR A 472 -39.57 -11.28 -25.99
CA TYR A 472 -38.35 -10.84 -25.34
C TYR A 472 -38.55 -9.41 -24.78
N ARG A 473 -38.14 -9.22 -23.53
CA ARG A 473 -38.14 -7.91 -22.88
C ARG A 473 -36.94 -7.81 -21.94
N LYS A 474 -36.07 -6.82 -22.16
CA LYS A 474 -34.94 -6.52 -21.26
C LYS A 474 -34.95 -5.04 -20.90
N GLY A 475 -34.90 -4.77 -19.60
CA GLY A 475 -34.89 -3.40 -19.08
C GLY A 475 -33.47 -2.87 -18.86
N PRO A 476 -33.29 -1.53 -18.89
CA PRO A 476 -32.00 -0.92 -18.63
C PRO A 476 -31.54 -1.12 -17.18
N LYS A 477 -30.23 -1.29 -17.00
CA LYS A 477 -29.58 -1.28 -15.69
C LYS A 477 -29.65 0.12 -15.05
N ALA A 478 -29.53 0.16 -13.72
CA ALA A 478 -29.55 1.39 -12.94
C ALA A 478 -28.43 2.39 -13.34
N PRO A 479 -28.59 3.69 -13.02
CA PRO A 479 -27.51 4.68 -13.06
C PRO A 479 -26.26 4.20 -12.31
N PHE A 480 -25.10 4.79 -12.62
CA PHE A 480 -23.86 4.36 -11.99
C PHE A 480 -23.81 4.71 -10.51
N ILE A 481 -23.43 3.73 -9.70
CA ILE A 481 -22.75 3.90 -8.42
C ILE A 481 -21.26 3.63 -8.59
N THR A 482 -20.46 3.92 -7.56
CA THR A 482 -18.99 3.79 -7.64
C THR A 482 -18.52 2.40 -8.06
N SER A 483 -19.10 1.34 -7.50
CA SER A 483 -18.78 -0.06 -7.82
C SER A 483 -19.07 -0.37 -9.29
N SER A 484 -20.28 -0.05 -9.75
CA SER A 484 -20.72 -0.30 -11.13
C SER A 484 -19.94 0.53 -12.17
N LEU A 485 -19.54 1.76 -11.84
CA LEU A 485 -18.67 2.57 -12.70
C LEU A 485 -17.27 1.97 -12.81
N GLN A 486 -16.68 1.53 -11.70
CA GLN A 486 -15.39 0.85 -11.69
C GLN A 486 -15.43 -0.45 -12.50
N GLN A 487 -16.51 -1.23 -12.37
CA GLN A 487 -16.71 -2.47 -13.12
C GLN A 487 -16.78 -2.21 -14.63
N GLU A 488 -17.69 -1.33 -15.05
CA GLU A 488 -17.95 -1.08 -16.47
C GLU A 488 -16.80 -0.33 -17.15
N ALA A 489 -16.17 0.64 -16.49
CA ALA A 489 -14.98 1.28 -17.02
C ALA A 489 -13.78 0.32 -17.06
N GLY A 490 -13.65 -0.61 -16.11
CA GLY A 490 -12.62 -1.64 -16.17
C GLY A 490 -12.85 -2.64 -17.31
N ASN A 491 -14.10 -3.07 -17.53
CA ASN A 491 -14.42 -4.02 -18.60
C ASN A 491 -14.34 -3.38 -19.99
N LYS A 492 -14.93 -2.19 -20.18
CA LYS A 492 -15.01 -1.51 -21.49
C LYS A 492 -13.78 -0.68 -21.84
N LEU A 493 -13.21 0.03 -20.86
CA LEU A 493 -12.10 0.97 -21.06
C LEU A 493 -10.76 0.43 -20.59
N ARG A 494 -10.72 -0.77 -19.97
CA ARG A 494 -9.50 -1.42 -19.43
C ARG A 494 -8.76 -0.57 -18.40
N LEU A 495 -9.50 0.26 -17.65
CA LEU A 495 -8.97 1.12 -16.59
C LEU A 495 -8.95 0.38 -15.25
N SER A 496 -7.91 0.59 -14.45
CA SER A 496 -7.91 0.16 -13.04
C SER A 496 -8.90 0.97 -12.20
N ALA A 497 -9.38 0.41 -11.09
CA ALA A 497 -10.26 1.11 -10.15
C ALA A 497 -9.65 2.44 -9.67
N GLY A 498 -8.32 2.48 -9.46
CA GLY A 498 -7.61 3.70 -9.11
C GLY A 498 -7.58 4.76 -10.22
N GLU A 499 -7.47 4.35 -11.48
CA GLU A 499 -7.54 5.27 -12.63
C GLU A 499 -8.95 5.84 -12.80
N VAL A 500 -9.97 4.99 -12.71
CA VAL A 500 -11.39 5.39 -12.78
C VAL A 500 -11.69 6.46 -11.73
N MET A 501 -11.32 6.22 -10.45
CA MET A 501 -11.59 7.17 -9.38
C MET A 501 -10.83 8.50 -9.56
N ARG A 502 -9.60 8.47 -10.07
CA ARG A 502 -8.82 9.68 -10.34
C ARG A 502 -9.46 10.52 -11.46
N ILE A 503 -9.94 9.88 -12.52
CA ILE A 503 -10.61 10.55 -13.64
C ILE A 503 -11.96 11.10 -13.20
N ALA A 504 -12.77 10.28 -12.54
CA ALA A 504 -14.08 10.70 -12.03
C ALA A 504 -13.95 11.87 -11.04
N GLN A 505 -12.93 11.85 -10.17
CA GLN A 505 -12.63 13.00 -9.31
C GLN A 505 -12.34 14.28 -10.12
N GLY A 506 -11.54 14.19 -11.20
CA GLY A 506 -11.28 15.34 -12.06
C GLY A 506 -12.53 15.86 -12.78
N LEU A 507 -13.41 14.95 -13.22
CA LEU A 507 -14.70 15.31 -13.83
C LEU A 507 -15.64 15.99 -12.82
N TYR A 508 -15.71 15.48 -11.59
CA TYR A 508 -16.50 16.06 -10.51
C TYR A 508 -16.00 17.46 -10.12
N GLU A 509 -14.69 17.60 -9.86
CA GLU A 509 -14.08 18.88 -9.48
C GLU A 509 -14.20 19.95 -10.58
N SER A 510 -14.34 19.53 -11.84
CA SER A 510 -14.57 20.42 -12.98
C SER A 510 -16.07 20.62 -13.30
N GLY A 511 -16.97 20.08 -12.47
CA GLY A 511 -18.41 20.26 -12.58
C GLY A 511 -19.08 19.50 -13.73
N TYR A 512 -18.50 18.42 -14.25
CA TYR A 512 -19.11 17.60 -15.32
C TYR A 512 -20.04 16.51 -14.80
N ILE A 513 -19.73 15.93 -13.65
CA ILE A 513 -20.52 14.85 -13.06
C ILE A 513 -20.84 15.14 -11.59
N SER A 514 -21.85 14.46 -11.06
CA SER A 514 -22.12 14.39 -9.62
C SER A 514 -21.02 13.63 -8.87
N TYR A 515 -21.07 13.67 -7.53
CA TYR A 515 -20.06 13.07 -6.67
C TYR A 515 -19.87 11.57 -6.94
N MET A 516 -18.62 11.16 -7.16
CA MET A 516 -18.27 9.83 -7.66
C MET A 516 -18.14 8.73 -6.59
N ARG A 517 -18.30 9.06 -5.31
CA ARG A 517 -18.26 8.12 -4.18
C ARG A 517 -19.64 7.96 -3.58
N THR A 518 -20.44 7.12 -4.23
CA THR A 518 -21.86 6.91 -3.93
C THR A 518 -22.21 5.45 -4.13
N ASP A 519 -23.08 4.96 -3.27
CA ASP A 519 -23.79 3.67 -3.36
C ASP A 519 -25.31 3.87 -3.58
N ASN A 520 -25.73 5.12 -3.85
CA ASN A 520 -27.10 5.46 -4.17
C ASN A 520 -27.32 5.45 -5.69
N VAL A 521 -28.33 4.71 -6.13
CA VAL A 521 -28.76 4.63 -7.53
C VAL A 521 -29.87 5.64 -7.88
N GLY A 522 -30.37 6.38 -6.88
CA GLY A 522 -31.41 7.37 -7.03
C GLY A 522 -30.98 8.56 -7.87
N LEU A 523 -31.96 9.17 -8.54
CA LEU A 523 -31.82 10.42 -9.30
C LEU A 523 -32.83 11.43 -8.75
N SER A 524 -32.48 12.70 -8.74
CA SER A 524 -33.38 13.79 -8.37
C SER A 524 -34.49 13.98 -9.42
N ASP A 525 -35.66 14.49 -9.02
CA ASP A 525 -36.77 14.75 -9.94
C ASP A 525 -36.37 15.72 -11.07
N GLU A 526 -35.54 16.72 -10.75
CA GLU A 526 -35.00 17.67 -11.73
C GLU A 526 -34.10 16.97 -12.76
N ALA A 527 -33.21 16.07 -12.30
CA ALA A 527 -32.36 15.29 -13.19
C ALA A 527 -33.19 14.33 -14.06
N ILE A 528 -34.17 13.64 -13.48
CA ILE A 528 -35.08 12.74 -14.20
C ILE A 528 -35.80 13.49 -15.32
N ALA A 529 -36.34 14.68 -15.04
CA ALA A 529 -37.02 15.51 -16.03
C ALA A 529 -36.08 15.88 -17.18
N ALA A 530 -34.89 16.39 -16.88
CA ALA A 530 -33.90 16.78 -17.89
C ALA A 530 -33.41 15.59 -18.73
N ILE A 531 -33.19 14.43 -18.10
CA ILE A 531 -32.78 13.20 -18.80
C ILE A 531 -33.87 12.73 -19.75
N ARG A 532 -35.14 12.72 -19.32
CA ARG A 532 -36.28 12.31 -20.16
C ARG A 532 -36.51 13.25 -21.33
N GLU A 533 -36.33 14.56 -21.11
CA GLU A 533 -36.38 15.56 -22.18
C GLU A 533 -35.27 15.32 -23.20
N GLU A 534 -34.03 15.10 -22.76
CA GLU A 534 -32.89 14.79 -23.63
C GLU A 534 -33.12 13.50 -24.44
N ILE A 535 -33.68 12.46 -23.83
CA ILE A 535 -34.05 11.22 -24.55
C ILE A 535 -35.11 11.51 -25.62
N GLY A 536 -36.15 12.27 -25.28
CA GLY A 536 -37.21 12.64 -26.22
C GLY A 536 -36.68 13.44 -27.41
N ASN A 537 -35.77 14.37 -27.17
CA ASN A 537 -35.14 15.21 -28.19
C ASN A 537 -34.18 14.42 -29.10
N SER A 538 -33.35 13.55 -28.51
CA SER A 538 -32.27 12.86 -29.23
C SER A 538 -32.68 11.52 -29.85
N TYR A 539 -33.67 10.82 -29.27
CA TYR A 539 -34.07 9.47 -29.68
C TYR A 539 -35.57 9.35 -30.02
N GLY A 540 -36.39 10.35 -29.70
CA GLY A 540 -37.83 10.36 -29.97
C GLY A 540 -38.69 9.82 -28.82
N ALA A 541 -39.96 10.23 -28.81
CA ALA A 541 -40.90 9.99 -27.70
C ALA A 541 -41.10 8.51 -27.37
N GLN A 542 -41.00 7.59 -28.34
CA GLN A 542 -41.13 6.14 -28.13
C GLN A 542 -40.03 5.55 -27.23
N HIS A 543 -38.88 6.22 -27.12
CA HIS A 543 -37.79 5.81 -26.24
C HIS A 543 -37.94 6.33 -24.80
N VAL A 544 -38.92 7.20 -24.55
CA VAL A 544 -39.25 7.71 -23.22
C VAL A 544 -40.40 6.87 -22.65
N PRO A 545 -40.20 6.12 -21.55
CA PRO A 545 -41.28 5.37 -20.91
C PRO A 545 -42.33 6.33 -20.34
N ALA A 546 -43.60 5.92 -20.31
CA ALA A 546 -44.70 6.76 -19.85
C ALA A 546 -44.46 7.31 -18.42
N GLU A 547 -44.00 6.45 -17.52
CA GLU A 547 -43.62 6.81 -16.15
C GLU A 547 -42.08 6.86 -15.99
N PRO A 548 -41.55 7.73 -15.12
CA PRO A 548 -40.14 7.71 -14.75
C PRO A 548 -39.70 6.38 -14.15
N ARG A 549 -38.46 5.97 -14.43
CA ARG A 549 -37.90 4.75 -13.83
C ARG A 549 -37.25 5.06 -12.49
N THR A 550 -37.67 4.34 -11.46
CA THR A 550 -37.07 4.40 -10.13
C THR A 550 -36.27 3.14 -9.85
N TYR A 551 -35.06 3.29 -9.32
CA TYR A 551 -34.19 2.18 -8.91
C TYR A 551 -34.03 2.20 -7.39
N LYS A 552 -34.09 1.02 -6.76
CA LYS A 552 -33.86 0.86 -5.33
C LYS A 552 -32.42 0.42 -5.09
N SER A 553 -31.72 1.08 -4.17
CA SER A 553 -30.41 0.59 -3.74
C SER A 553 -30.56 -0.75 -3.02
N LYS A 554 -29.61 -1.66 -3.25
CA LYS A 554 -29.55 -2.95 -2.56
C LYS A 554 -28.88 -2.83 -1.18
N VAL A 555 -28.15 -1.74 -0.95
CA VAL A 555 -27.48 -1.46 0.32
C VAL A 555 -28.52 -0.89 1.28
N LYS A 556 -28.77 -1.56 2.41
CA LYS A 556 -29.75 -1.13 3.42
C LYS A 556 -29.46 0.27 3.98
N ASN A 557 -28.19 0.67 3.94
CA ASN A 557 -27.66 1.92 4.48
C ASN A 557 -26.84 2.65 3.42
N ALA A 558 -27.38 2.83 2.20
CA ALA A 558 -26.74 3.75 1.25
C ALA A 558 -26.50 5.09 1.97
N GLN A 559 -25.42 5.81 1.66
CA GLN A 559 -25.26 7.17 2.19
C GLN A 559 -26.36 8.04 1.58
N GLU A 560 -27.54 8.06 2.22
CA GLU A 560 -28.84 8.41 1.63
C GLU A 560 -28.92 9.85 1.10
N ALA A 561 -27.92 10.68 1.40
CA ALA A 561 -27.80 12.04 0.89
C ALA A 561 -27.22 12.12 -0.55
N HIS A 562 -26.53 11.09 -1.06
CA HIS A 562 -25.87 11.19 -2.36
C HIS A 562 -26.79 10.77 -3.51
N GLU A 563 -26.64 11.38 -4.68
CA GLU A 563 -27.28 10.91 -5.93
C GLU A 563 -26.39 9.86 -6.62
N ALA A 564 -26.91 9.18 -7.64
CA ALA A 564 -26.10 8.40 -8.56
C ALA A 564 -25.06 9.25 -9.30
N ILE A 565 -24.02 8.60 -9.83
CA ILE A 565 -23.02 9.21 -10.70
C ILE A 565 -23.64 9.47 -12.07
N ARG A 566 -23.92 10.74 -12.34
CA ARG A 566 -24.56 11.24 -13.57
C ARG A 566 -23.90 12.53 -14.06
N PRO A 567 -24.12 12.96 -15.31
CA PRO A 567 -23.76 14.31 -15.74
C PRO A 567 -24.50 15.38 -14.91
N THR A 568 -23.85 16.52 -14.68
CA THR A 568 -24.47 17.69 -14.04
C THR A 568 -25.49 18.37 -14.94
N LEU A 569 -26.33 19.24 -14.36
CA LEU A 569 -27.30 20.04 -15.09
C LEU A 569 -26.76 21.45 -15.43
N PRO A 570 -27.13 22.04 -16.59
CA PRO A 570 -27.85 21.39 -17.70
C PRO A 570 -27.02 20.26 -18.34
N LEU A 571 -27.70 19.24 -18.86
CA LEU A 571 -27.04 18.10 -19.49
C LEU A 571 -26.19 18.55 -20.68
N ARG A 572 -24.91 18.19 -20.69
CA ARG A 572 -23.98 18.46 -21.80
C ARG A 572 -23.57 17.17 -22.49
N SER A 573 -23.94 16.99 -23.75
CA SER A 573 -23.59 15.75 -24.48
C SER A 573 -22.06 15.56 -24.58
N PRO A 574 -21.57 14.32 -24.75
CA PRO A 574 -20.15 14.06 -24.94
C PRO A 574 -19.55 14.87 -26.10
N ASP A 575 -20.33 15.14 -27.15
CA ASP A 575 -19.87 15.93 -28.29
C ASP A 575 -19.77 17.43 -27.97
N ALA A 576 -20.57 17.93 -27.03
CA ALA A 576 -20.48 19.31 -26.55
C ALA A 576 -19.23 19.57 -25.69
N VAL A 577 -18.78 18.57 -24.93
CA VAL A 577 -17.62 18.70 -24.02
C VAL A 577 -16.33 18.10 -24.56
N LYS A 578 -16.33 17.56 -25.79
CA LYS A 578 -15.17 16.85 -26.38
C LYS A 578 -13.93 17.71 -26.54
N SER A 579 -14.08 19.02 -26.72
CA SER A 579 -12.96 19.98 -26.79
C SER A 579 -12.45 20.39 -25.41
N GLU A 580 -13.18 20.06 -24.35
CA GLU A 580 -12.84 20.45 -22.98
C GLU A 580 -12.18 19.32 -22.18
N LEU A 581 -12.36 18.07 -22.63
CA LEU A 581 -11.90 16.85 -21.96
C LEU A 581 -10.85 16.14 -22.81
N ASN A 582 -9.85 15.54 -22.15
CA ASN A 582 -8.95 14.64 -22.88
C ASN A 582 -9.67 13.33 -23.27
N ALA A 583 -9.08 12.55 -24.17
CA ALA A 583 -9.71 11.34 -24.70
C ALA A 583 -10.14 10.32 -23.62
N THR A 584 -9.36 10.15 -22.56
CA THR A 584 -9.68 9.18 -21.49
C THR A 584 -10.79 9.72 -20.58
N GLU A 585 -10.74 11.00 -20.22
CA GLU A 585 -11.82 11.69 -19.49
C GLU A 585 -13.13 11.66 -20.28
N LEU A 586 -13.07 11.95 -21.58
CA LEU A 586 -14.22 11.95 -22.47
C LEU A 586 -14.86 10.56 -22.57
N ASN A 587 -14.06 9.48 -22.59
CA ASN A 587 -14.59 8.11 -22.62
C ASN A 587 -15.29 7.74 -21.31
N VAL A 588 -14.74 8.12 -20.15
CA VAL A 588 -15.40 7.90 -18.86
C VAL A 588 -16.69 8.74 -18.76
N TYR A 589 -16.64 10.01 -19.17
CA TYR A 589 -17.81 10.87 -19.23
C TYR A 589 -18.89 10.33 -20.17
N ARG A 590 -18.52 9.87 -21.38
CA ARG A 590 -19.42 9.25 -22.35
C ARG A 590 -20.09 8.00 -21.77
N LEU A 591 -19.33 7.16 -21.05
CA LEU A 591 -19.88 5.99 -20.39
C LEU A 591 -20.94 6.39 -19.36
N ILE A 592 -20.64 7.37 -18.50
CA ILE A 592 -21.56 7.92 -17.49
C ILE A 592 -22.82 8.51 -18.16
N TRP A 593 -22.64 9.31 -19.20
CA TRP A 593 -23.72 9.88 -20.00
C TRP A 593 -24.66 8.80 -20.56
N GLN A 594 -24.10 7.83 -21.28
CA GLN A 594 -24.90 6.78 -21.93
C GLN A 594 -25.66 5.93 -20.90
N ARG A 595 -25.03 5.58 -19.77
CA ARG A 595 -25.70 4.80 -18.72
C ARG A 595 -26.82 5.60 -18.04
N THR A 596 -26.61 6.89 -17.85
CA THR A 596 -27.62 7.80 -17.28
C THR A 596 -28.84 7.88 -18.20
N LEU A 597 -28.66 8.13 -19.50
CA LEU A 597 -29.77 8.17 -20.45
C LEU A 597 -30.46 6.80 -20.52
N ALA A 598 -29.70 5.72 -20.71
CA ALA A 598 -30.25 4.36 -20.80
C ALA A 598 -31.14 4.02 -19.61
N SER A 599 -30.76 4.41 -18.39
CA SER A 599 -31.52 4.13 -17.16
C SER A 599 -32.94 4.72 -17.15
N GLN A 600 -33.23 5.71 -17.99
CA GLN A 600 -34.56 6.32 -18.11
C GLN A 600 -35.23 6.04 -19.47
N MET A 601 -34.68 5.14 -20.29
CA MET A 601 -35.23 4.76 -21.60
C MET A 601 -36.20 3.56 -21.51
N SER A 602 -37.02 3.38 -22.55
CA SER A 602 -37.89 2.22 -22.75
C SER A 602 -37.10 0.90 -22.80
N ASP A 603 -37.76 -0.22 -22.47
CA ASP A 603 -37.15 -1.54 -22.55
C ASP A 603 -36.76 -1.90 -23.99
N SER A 604 -35.75 -2.75 -24.15
CA SER A 604 -35.51 -3.45 -25.41
C SER A 604 -36.56 -4.55 -25.55
N LEU A 605 -37.22 -4.60 -26.70
CA LEU A 605 -38.27 -5.56 -27.04
C LEU A 605 -37.86 -6.39 -28.24
N GLY A 606 -38.33 -7.62 -28.29
CA GLY A 606 -38.05 -8.53 -29.38
C GLY A 606 -38.85 -9.81 -29.27
N THR A 607 -38.41 -10.80 -30.04
CA THR A 607 -38.94 -12.14 -30.04
C THR A 607 -37.79 -13.13 -30.01
N THR A 608 -37.82 -14.07 -29.07
CA THR A 608 -36.93 -15.23 -29.06
C THR A 608 -37.64 -16.41 -29.73
N LEU A 609 -37.03 -16.94 -30.79
CA LEU A 609 -37.47 -18.16 -31.45
C LEU A 609 -36.58 -19.32 -31.01
N THR A 610 -37.18 -20.38 -30.50
CA THR A 610 -36.47 -21.62 -30.16
C THR A 610 -37.01 -22.76 -31.02
N VAL A 611 -36.13 -23.41 -31.77
CA VAL A 611 -36.46 -24.54 -32.64
C VAL A 611 -35.81 -25.80 -32.09
N ARG A 612 -36.59 -26.89 -31.99
CA ARG A 612 -36.07 -28.23 -31.69
C ARG A 612 -36.22 -29.12 -32.91
N LEU A 613 -35.13 -29.74 -33.32
CA LEU A 613 -35.00 -30.58 -34.49
C LEU A 613 -34.63 -32.00 -34.05
N GLY A 614 -35.27 -33.03 -34.58
CA GLY A 614 -35.02 -34.41 -34.16
C GLY A 614 -34.73 -35.38 -35.28
N ALA A 615 -33.87 -36.34 -35.00
CA ALA A 615 -33.58 -37.47 -35.87
C ALA A 615 -33.24 -38.71 -35.05
N GLN A 616 -33.54 -39.89 -35.59
CA GLN A 616 -33.07 -41.15 -35.03
C GLN A 616 -31.74 -41.52 -35.68
N ALA A 617 -30.71 -41.75 -34.87
CA ALA A 617 -29.44 -42.26 -35.34
C ALA A 617 -29.62 -43.65 -35.97
N ARG A 618 -28.88 -43.94 -37.05
CA ARG A 618 -28.87 -45.27 -37.70
C ARG A 618 -27.94 -46.25 -36.98
N ASP A 619 -27.93 -46.20 -35.65
CA ASP A 619 -27.24 -47.16 -34.78
C ASP A 619 -28.16 -48.32 -34.37
N ALA A 620 -27.63 -49.31 -33.65
CA ALA A 620 -28.38 -50.49 -33.25
C ALA A 620 -29.60 -50.16 -32.37
N ASP A 621 -29.47 -49.14 -31.53
CA ASP A 621 -30.46 -48.75 -30.54
C ASP A 621 -31.48 -47.72 -31.07
N LYS A 622 -31.31 -47.23 -32.31
CA LYS A 622 -32.09 -46.15 -32.91
C LYS A 622 -32.15 -44.92 -32.00
N THR A 623 -30.98 -44.51 -31.51
CA THR A 623 -30.85 -43.44 -30.53
C THR A 623 -31.57 -42.18 -30.98
N ASP A 624 -32.45 -41.66 -30.13
CA ASP A 624 -33.20 -40.45 -30.41
C ASP A 624 -32.34 -39.22 -30.11
N CYS A 625 -32.03 -38.42 -31.12
CA CYS A 625 -31.20 -37.23 -31.01
C CYS A 625 -32.06 -35.97 -31.26
N GLU A 626 -32.02 -35.01 -30.33
CA GLU A 626 -32.70 -33.73 -30.50
C GLU A 626 -31.71 -32.56 -30.43
N PHE A 627 -31.64 -31.80 -31.50
CA PHE A 627 -30.86 -30.58 -31.64
C PHE A 627 -31.73 -29.37 -31.30
N ALA A 628 -31.13 -28.33 -30.73
CA ALA A 628 -31.79 -27.07 -30.43
C ALA A 628 -31.02 -25.89 -31.04
N ALA A 629 -31.76 -24.91 -31.53
CA ALA A 629 -31.26 -23.61 -31.91
C ALA A 629 -32.17 -22.53 -31.32
N SER A 630 -31.59 -21.44 -30.83
CA SER A 630 -32.32 -20.29 -30.29
C SER A 630 -31.77 -19.01 -30.93
N GLY A 631 -32.66 -18.07 -31.23
CA GLY A 631 -32.28 -16.79 -31.81
C GLY A 631 -33.25 -15.69 -31.41
N THR A 632 -32.72 -14.55 -30.98
CA THR A 632 -33.53 -13.40 -30.59
C THR A 632 -33.47 -12.31 -31.65
N THR A 633 -34.64 -11.90 -32.16
CA THR A 633 -34.78 -10.74 -33.04
C THR A 633 -35.25 -9.55 -32.22
N ILE A 634 -34.43 -8.50 -32.12
CA ILE A 634 -34.80 -7.24 -31.46
C ILE A 634 -35.69 -6.42 -32.39
N THR A 635 -36.96 -6.25 -32.01
CA THR A 635 -37.95 -5.46 -32.77
C THR A 635 -37.93 -3.99 -32.37
N PHE A 636 -37.48 -3.69 -31.15
CA PHE A 636 -37.29 -2.33 -30.67
C PHE A 636 -36.09 -2.25 -29.72
N ALA A 637 -35.07 -1.49 -30.08
CA ALA A 637 -33.83 -1.41 -29.31
C ALA A 637 -33.99 -0.81 -27.91
N GLY A 638 -34.96 0.09 -27.71
CA GLY A 638 -35.16 0.79 -26.44
C GLY A 638 -33.85 1.45 -25.95
N TYR A 639 -33.47 1.18 -24.70
CA TYR A 639 -32.23 1.67 -24.10
C TYR A 639 -30.95 1.26 -24.86
N ARG A 640 -30.97 0.18 -25.65
CA ARG A 640 -29.79 -0.28 -26.42
C ARG A 640 -29.40 0.71 -27.53
N ALA A 641 -30.28 1.64 -27.90
CA ALA A 641 -29.96 2.71 -28.86
C ALA A 641 -28.86 3.68 -28.35
N VAL A 642 -28.63 3.75 -27.03
CA VAL A 642 -27.58 4.60 -26.43
C VAL A 642 -26.51 3.81 -25.68
N TYR A 643 -26.85 2.63 -25.15
CA TYR A 643 -25.96 1.84 -24.31
C TYR A 643 -25.99 0.36 -24.68
N GLU A 644 -24.89 -0.14 -25.25
CA GLU A 644 -24.71 -1.56 -25.53
C GLU A 644 -23.99 -2.25 -24.35
N GLU A 645 -24.49 -3.41 -23.93
CA GLU A 645 -23.86 -4.26 -22.92
C GLU A 645 -22.76 -5.13 -23.56
N LEU A 646 -21.75 -5.50 -22.79
CA LEU A 646 -20.70 -6.41 -23.27
C LEU A 646 -21.27 -7.81 -23.50
N ASP A 647 -20.67 -8.57 -24.42
CA ASP A 647 -21.12 -9.93 -24.74
C ASP A 647 -21.10 -10.87 -23.53
N GLU A 648 -20.19 -10.68 -22.56
CA GLU A 648 -20.15 -11.45 -21.31
C GLU A 648 -21.38 -11.24 -20.40
N ASP A 649 -22.13 -10.15 -20.59
CA ASP A 649 -23.40 -9.87 -19.90
C ASP A 649 -24.63 -10.32 -20.72
N LYS A 650 -24.44 -10.80 -21.97
CA LYS A 650 -25.49 -11.36 -22.81
C LYS A 650 -25.69 -12.83 -22.41
N SER A 651 -26.93 -13.22 -22.13
CA SER A 651 -27.26 -14.65 -22.00
C SER A 651 -27.13 -15.35 -23.36
N ASP A 652 -27.02 -16.68 -23.39
CA ASP A 652 -27.11 -17.44 -24.66
C ASP A 652 -28.40 -17.10 -25.43
N ASP A 653 -29.48 -16.78 -24.71
CA ASP A 653 -30.76 -16.33 -25.28
C ASP A 653 -30.72 -14.89 -25.86
N ASP A 654 -29.70 -14.08 -25.55
CA ASP A 654 -29.55 -12.71 -26.08
C ASP A 654 -28.82 -12.68 -27.44
N ALA A 655 -28.38 -13.84 -27.97
CA ALA A 655 -27.70 -13.91 -29.26
C ALA A 655 -28.64 -13.56 -30.42
N GLU A 656 -28.26 -12.55 -31.19
CA GLU A 656 -28.97 -12.14 -32.40
C GLU A 656 -28.68 -13.12 -33.55
N ALA A 657 -29.32 -14.29 -33.50
CA ALA A 657 -29.30 -15.27 -34.58
C ALA A 657 -30.61 -15.19 -35.38
N MET A 658 -30.52 -14.93 -36.68
CA MET A 658 -31.68 -15.01 -37.57
C MET A 658 -31.95 -16.48 -37.91
N LEU A 659 -33.06 -16.99 -37.39
CA LEU A 659 -33.57 -18.31 -37.74
C LEU A 659 -34.59 -18.18 -38.89
N PRO A 660 -34.60 -19.10 -39.88
CA PRO A 660 -35.61 -19.12 -40.93
C PRO A 660 -37.00 -19.44 -40.36
N ALA A 661 -38.05 -19.08 -41.09
CA ALA A 661 -39.40 -19.50 -40.75
C ALA A 661 -39.53 -21.02 -40.94
N LEU A 662 -39.77 -21.74 -39.83
CA LEU A 662 -39.93 -23.18 -39.78
C LEU A 662 -41.27 -23.53 -39.14
N THR A 663 -41.84 -24.66 -39.57
CA THR A 663 -43.09 -25.21 -39.02
C THR A 663 -42.88 -26.63 -38.51
N VAL A 664 -43.66 -27.02 -37.50
CA VAL A 664 -43.58 -28.38 -36.95
C VAL A 664 -43.90 -29.39 -38.04
N GLY A 665 -43.01 -30.36 -38.22
CA GLY A 665 -43.07 -31.37 -39.27
C GLY A 665 -42.17 -31.12 -40.48
N ASP A 666 -41.57 -29.92 -40.62
CA ASP A 666 -40.64 -29.65 -41.71
C ASP A 666 -39.38 -30.53 -41.60
N ALA A 667 -38.88 -31.01 -42.74
CA ALA A 667 -37.60 -31.70 -42.85
C ALA A 667 -36.50 -30.70 -43.18
N VAL A 668 -35.51 -30.59 -42.30
CA VAL A 668 -34.37 -29.66 -42.40
C VAL A 668 -33.13 -30.44 -42.80
N ARG A 669 -32.63 -30.16 -44.01
CA ARG A 669 -31.40 -30.78 -44.52
C ARG A 669 -30.18 -30.27 -43.75
N VAL A 670 -29.29 -31.17 -43.36
CA VAL A 670 -28.01 -30.86 -42.72
C VAL A 670 -26.94 -30.69 -43.80
N ALA A 671 -26.27 -29.54 -43.82
CA ALA A 671 -25.14 -29.27 -44.69
C ALA A 671 -23.84 -29.87 -44.13
N GLU A 672 -23.63 -29.70 -42.82
CA GLU A 672 -22.46 -30.19 -42.10
C GLU A 672 -22.89 -30.69 -40.71
N LEU A 673 -22.36 -31.83 -40.30
CA LEU A 673 -22.55 -32.40 -38.97
C LEU A 673 -21.18 -32.74 -38.40
N SER A 674 -20.87 -32.22 -37.22
CA SER A 674 -19.58 -32.43 -36.57
C SER A 674 -19.74 -32.78 -35.10
N ALA A 675 -18.88 -33.67 -34.62
CA ALA A 675 -18.68 -33.89 -33.19
C ALA A 675 -17.83 -32.74 -32.65
N VAL A 676 -18.34 -32.03 -31.63
CA VAL A 676 -17.65 -30.89 -31.05
C VAL A 676 -17.22 -31.25 -29.62
N GLY A 677 -15.91 -31.22 -29.41
CA GLY A 677 -15.30 -31.50 -28.13
C GLY A 677 -15.13 -30.23 -27.31
N HIS A 678 -15.55 -30.29 -26.07
CA HIS A 678 -15.43 -29.23 -25.08
C HIS A 678 -14.68 -29.75 -23.87
N ALA A 679 -14.10 -28.84 -23.10
CA ALA A 679 -13.50 -29.14 -21.81
C ALA A 679 -14.06 -28.18 -20.77
N THR A 680 -14.40 -28.69 -19.59
CA THR A 680 -14.79 -27.83 -18.48
C THR A 680 -13.64 -26.90 -18.10
N THR A 681 -13.90 -25.61 -17.93
CA THR A 681 -12.87 -24.64 -17.54
C THR A 681 -12.91 -24.35 -16.04
N PRO A 682 -11.75 -24.23 -15.35
CA PRO A 682 -11.72 -23.81 -13.96
C PRO A 682 -12.31 -22.40 -13.79
N PRO A 683 -12.87 -22.07 -12.60
CA PRO A 683 -13.54 -20.79 -12.37
C PRO A 683 -12.60 -19.62 -12.68
N PRO A 684 -13.06 -18.58 -13.41
CA PRO A 684 -12.19 -17.52 -13.91
C PRO A 684 -11.55 -16.77 -12.74
N ARG A 685 -10.29 -16.40 -12.87
CA ARG A 685 -9.63 -15.52 -11.89
C ARG A 685 -10.36 -14.19 -11.78
N TYR A 686 -10.28 -13.56 -10.63
CA TYR A 686 -10.80 -12.21 -10.48
C TYR A 686 -10.00 -11.22 -11.34
N THR A 687 -10.69 -10.28 -11.96
CA THR A 687 -10.14 -9.02 -12.44
C THR A 687 -10.41 -7.94 -11.38
N GLU A 688 -9.86 -6.74 -11.52
CA GLU A 688 -10.28 -5.64 -10.62
C GLU A 688 -11.81 -5.42 -10.65
N PRO A 689 -12.48 -5.35 -11.82
CA PRO A 689 -13.94 -5.30 -11.91
C PRO A 689 -14.65 -6.41 -11.14
N SER A 690 -14.33 -7.69 -11.40
CA SER A 690 -15.04 -8.79 -10.76
C SER A 690 -14.73 -8.94 -9.28
N LEU A 691 -13.55 -8.49 -8.82
CA LEU A 691 -13.24 -8.41 -7.38
C LEU A 691 -14.02 -7.26 -6.71
N VAL A 692 -14.14 -6.08 -7.34
CA VAL A 692 -14.99 -4.98 -6.82
C VAL A 692 -16.44 -5.45 -6.69
N LYS A 693 -16.97 -6.11 -7.73
CA LYS A 693 -18.31 -6.71 -7.70
C LYS A 693 -18.45 -7.67 -6.51
N LYS A 694 -17.48 -8.57 -6.33
CA LYS A 694 -17.53 -9.54 -5.25
C LYS A 694 -17.45 -8.89 -3.88
N LEU A 695 -16.58 -7.90 -3.69
CA LEU A 695 -16.43 -7.14 -2.45
C LEU A 695 -17.74 -6.43 -2.06
N GLU A 696 -18.42 -5.82 -3.02
CA GLU A 696 -19.74 -5.23 -2.82
C GLU A 696 -20.79 -6.28 -2.43
N GLU A 697 -20.87 -7.42 -3.15
CA GLU A 697 -21.80 -8.52 -2.85
C GLU A 697 -21.64 -9.08 -1.44
N VAL A 698 -20.40 -9.16 -0.93
CA VAL A 698 -20.13 -9.67 0.43
C VAL A 698 -20.09 -8.57 1.50
N GLY A 699 -20.38 -7.32 1.15
CA GLY A 699 -20.42 -6.19 2.09
C GLY A 699 -19.05 -5.74 2.61
N ILE A 700 -17.96 -6.04 1.89
CA ILE A 700 -16.59 -5.71 2.28
C ILE A 700 -16.11 -4.45 1.57
N GLY A 701 -15.80 -3.43 2.35
CA GLY A 701 -15.41 -2.11 1.84
C GLY A 701 -16.61 -1.23 1.50
N ARG A 702 -16.32 -0.05 0.95
CA ARG A 702 -17.26 1.02 0.60
C ARG A 702 -16.77 1.74 -0.67
N PRO A 703 -17.61 2.57 -1.32
CA PRO A 703 -17.22 3.41 -2.46
C PRO A 703 -15.87 4.11 -2.30
N SER A 704 -15.56 4.61 -1.10
CA SER A 704 -14.29 5.28 -0.78
C SER A 704 -13.07 4.36 -0.71
N THR A 705 -13.26 3.04 -0.55
CA THR A 705 -12.17 2.12 -0.24
C THR A 705 -11.81 1.14 -1.34
N TYR A 706 -12.71 0.82 -2.28
CA TYR A 706 -12.45 -0.21 -3.32
C TYR A 706 -11.11 -0.01 -4.05
N ALA A 707 -10.88 1.18 -4.61
CA ALA A 707 -9.63 1.49 -5.30
C ALA A 707 -8.38 1.42 -4.39
N SER A 708 -8.53 1.80 -3.12
CA SER A 708 -7.43 1.73 -2.15
C SER A 708 -7.08 0.30 -1.76
N ILE A 709 -8.08 -0.59 -1.64
CA ILE A 709 -7.90 -2.02 -1.37
C ILE A 709 -7.11 -2.64 -2.52
N MET A 710 -7.55 -2.45 -3.77
CA MET A 710 -6.86 -2.95 -4.97
C MET A 710 -5.39 -2.52 -5.01
N ARG A 711 -5.14 -1.22 -4.77
CA ARG A 711 -3.79 -0.69 -4.74
C ARG A 711 -2.94 -1.36 -3.67
N VAL A 712 -3.44 -1.48 -2.44
CA VAL A 712 -2.63 -2.01 -1.32
C VAL A 712 -2.30 -3.49 -1.51
N ILE A 713 -3.27 -4.32 -1.92
CA ILE A 713 -3.00 -5.77 -2.09
C ILE A 713 -1.98 -6.03 -3.21
N VAL A 714 -1.95 -5.18 -4.24
CA VAL A 714 -0.97 -5.23 -5.33
C VAL A 714 0.39 -4.67 -4.91
N ASP A 715 0.43 -3.44 -4.36
CA ASP A 715 1.67 -2.77 -3.97
C ASP A 715 2.45 -3.52 -2.87
N ARG A 716 1.74 -4.27 -2.02
CA ARG A 716 2.32 -5.11 -0.97
C ARG A 716 2.79 -6.49 -1.46
N GLY A 717 2.54 -6.84 -2.72
CA GLY A 717 2.96 -8.11 -3.30
C GLY A 717 2.14 -9.33 -2.86
N TYR A 718 0.95 -9.12 -2.30
CA TYR A 718 0.01 -10.22 -2.04
C TYR A 718 -0.59 -10.74 -3.34
N VAL A 719 -0.89 -9.82 -4.26
CA VAL A 719 -1.49 -10.13 -5.55
C VAL A 719 -0.65 -9.48 -6.64
N TRP A 720 -0.51 -10.14 -7.78
CA TRP A 720 0.11 -9.61 -8.99
C TRP A 720 -0.83 -9.79 -10.18
N LYS A 721 -0.55 -9.07 -11.29
CA LYS A 721 -1.42 -9.07 -12.48
C LYS A 721 -0.81 -9.92 -13.60
N LYS A 722 -1.54 -10.93 -14.06
CA LYS A 722 -1.27 -11.66 -15.32
C LYS A 722 -2.31 -11.20 -16.35
N GLY A 723 -1.94 -10.24 -17.19
CA GLY A 723 -2.93 -9.51 -17.99
C GLY A 723 -3.86 -8.69 -17.09
N GLN A 724 -5.17 -8.95 -17.14
CA GLN A 724 -6.17 -8.33 -16.24
C GLN A 724 -6.50 -9.20 -15.02
N ALA A 725 -6.06 -10.47 -15.00
CA ALA A 725 -6.32 -11.39 -13.92
C ALA A 725 -5.42 -11.08 -12.71
N LEU A 726 -6.03 -11.11 -11.53
CA LEU A 726 -5.40 -11.01 -10.22
C LEU A 726 -4.98 -12.42 -9.78
N VAL A 727 -3.67 -12.61 -9.60
CA VAL A 727 -3.08 -13.88 -9.18
C VAL A 727 -2.48 -13.71 -7.77
N PRO A 728 -2.81 -14.56 -6.79
CA PRO A 728 -2.21 -14.49 -5.46
C PRO A 728 -0.76 -14.98 -5.48
N SER A 729 0.07 -14.42 -4.61
CA SER A 729 1.41 -14.93 -4.33
C SER A 729 1.37 -16.02 -3.25
N TRP A 730 2.40 -16.86 -3.17
CA TRP A 730 2.54 -17.82 -2.06
C TRP A 730 2.62 -17.14 -0.68
N THR A 731 3.04 -15.88 -0.63
CA THR A 731 2.97 -15.05 0.58
C THR A 731 1.51 -14.76 0.97
N ALA A 732 0.63 -14.51 -0.01
CA ALA A 732 -0.79 -14.35 0.25
C ALA A 732 -1.42 -15.64 0.79
N PHE A 733 -1.09 -16.81 0.23
CA PHE A 733 -1.52 -18.10 0.78
C PHE A 733 -1.10 -18.27 2.24
N ALA A 734 0.17 -17.99 2.58
CA ALA A 734 0.67 -18.08 3.96
C ALA A 734 -0.04 -17.13 4.92
N VAL A 735 -0.27 -15.87 4.51
CA VAL A 735 -1.01 -14.90 5.33
C VAL A 735 -2.47 -15.33 5.50
N VAL A 736 -3.15 -15.75 4.44
CA VAL A 736 -4.56 -16.20 4.51
C VAL A 736 -4.68 -17.44 5.38
N ARG A 737 -3.76 -18.42 5.27
CA ARG A 737 -3.74 -19.61 6.13
C ARG A 737 -3.55 -19.22 7.60
N LEU A 738 -2.56 -18.39 7.92
CA LEU A 738 -2.32 -17.92 9.29
C LEU A 738 -3.53 -17.18 9.87
N LEU A 739 -4.11 -16.27 9.10
CA LEU A 739 -5.28 -15.50 9.54
C LEU A 739 -6.50 -16.41 9.72
N SER A 740 -6.75 -17.33 8.80
CA SER A 740 -7.92 -18.22 8.88
C SER A 740 -7.81 -19.26 9.99
N GLN A 741 -6.60 -19.75 10.30
CA GLN A 741 -6.42 -20.78 11.33
C GLN A 741 -6.39 -20.20 12.76
N HIS A 742 -5.82 -19.00 12.94
CA HIS A 742 -5.57 -18.45 14.28
C HIS A 742 -6.41 -17.21 14.62
N PHE A 743 -7.02 -16.57 13.62
CA PHE A 743 -7.69 -15.28 13.76
C PHE A 743 -9.07 -15.24 13.09
N ALA A 744 -9.67 -16.39 12.80
CA ALA A 744 -10.95 -16.50 12.06
C ALA A 744 -12.04 -15.56 12.61
N SER A 745 -12.18 -15.49 13.93
CA SER A 745 -13.20 -14.68 14.61
C SER A 745 -13.08 -13.17 14.37
N ILE A 746 -11.93 -12.68 13.91
CA ILE A 746 -11.65 -11.25 13.70
C ILE A 746 -11.26 -10.90 12.25
N VAL A 747 -11.17 -11.90 11.36
CA VAL A 747 -10.78 -11.70 9.94
C VAL A 747 -11.78 -12.31 8.95
N ASP A 748 -12.88 -12.88 9.44
CA ASP A 748 -13.92 -13.43 8.57
C ASP A 748 -14.71 -12.33 7.83
N ASN A 749 -15.32 -12.72 6.71
CA ASN A 749 -16.10 -11.82 5.86
C ASN A 749 -17.28 -11.23 6.63
N ASN A 750 -17.98 -12.06 7.41
CA ASN A 750 -19.13 -11.63 8.22
C ASN A 750 -18.71 -10.61 9.28
N PHE A 751 -17.58 -10.83 9.95
CA PHE A 751 -17.04 -9.88 10.92
C PHE A 751 -16.74 -8.53 10.27
N THR A 752 -16.13 -8.54 9.08
CA THR A 752 -15.79 -7.30 8.36
C THR A 752 -17.04 -6.53 7.93
N ALA A 753 -18.08 -7.23 7.49
CA ALA A 753 -19.37 -6.61 7.14
C ALA A 753 -20.08 -6.02 8.37
N LEU A 754 -20.12 -6.76 9.48
CA LEU A 754 -20.69 -6.31 10.76
C LEU A 754 -19.98 -5.06 11.28
N VAL A 755 -18.64 -5.03 11.24
CA VAL A 755 -17.87 -3.85 11.65
C VAL A 755 -18.21 -2.63 10.82
N GLU A 756 -18.46 -2.78 9.53
CA GLU A 756 -18.87 -1.62 8.71
C GLU A 756 -20.29 -1.16 9.04
N GLU A 757 -21.21 -2.07 9.38
CA GLU A 757 -22.55 -1.73 9.89
C GLU A 757 -22.45 -0.99 11.24
N ASP A 758 -21.64 -1.47 12.17
CA ASP A 758 -21.40 -0.82 13.46
C ASP A 758 -20.86 0.62 13.30
N LEU A 759 -19.98 0.85 12.31
CA LEU A 759 -19.50 2.20 12.00
C LEU A 759 -20.61 3.11 11.45
N ASP A 760 -21.59 2.53 10.75
CA ASP A 760 -22.75 3.26 10.23
C ASP A 760 -23.77 3.54 11.36
N GLU A 761 -23.92 2.65 12.36
CA GLU A 761 -24.66 2.91 13.61
C GLU A 761 -24.03 4.08 14.40
N ILE A 762 -22.70 4.14 14.49
CA ILE A 762 -21.98 5.28 15.10
C ILE A 762 -22.30 6.57 14.33
N ALA A 763 -22.30 6.52 12.99
CA ALA A 763 -22.63 7.67 12.14
C ALA A 763 -24.07 8.18 12.35
N ARG A 764 -25.03 7.30 12.69
CA ARG A 764 -26.41 7.67 13.06
C ARG A 764 -26.55 8.11 14.52
N GLY A 765 -25.56 7.81 15.35
CA GLY A 765 -25.58 8.05 16.79
C GLY A 765 -26.36 6.98 17.57
N GLU A 766 -26.53 5.80 16.99
CA GLU A 766 -27.16 4.63 17.61
C GLU A 766 -26.18 3.87 18.52
N ARG A 767 -24.87 4.08 18.31
CA ARG A 767 -23.80 3.43 19.08
C ARG A 767 -22.69 4.41 19.46
N ASP A 768 -22.16 4.25 20.68
CA ASP A 768 -21.04 5.07 21.17
C ASP A 768 -19.68 4.57 20.66
N ARG A 769 -18.87 5.51 20.19
CA ARG A 769 -17.55 5.29 19.59
C ARG A 769 -16.57 4.62 20.55
N ALA A 770 -16.44 5.16 21.76
CA ALA A 770 -15.44 4.71 22.72
C ALA A 770 -15.78 3.32 23.27
N THR A 771 -17.06 3.09 23.57
CA THR A 771 -17.60 1.79 23.98
C THR A 771 -17.33 0.74 22.91
N TRP A 772 -17.66 1.04 21.65
CA TRP A 772 -17.43 0.11 20.55
C TRP A 772 -15.95 -0.24 20.35
N LEU A 773 -15.05 0.75 20.35
CA LEU A 773 -13.61 0.51 20.25
C LEU A 773 -13.07 -0.33 21.41
N ARG A 774 -13.64 -0.15 22.62
CA ARG A 774 -13.30 -0.95 23.80
C ARG A 774 -13.68 -2.41 23.62
N GLU A 775 -14.91 -2.66 23.19
CA GLU A 775 -15.42 -4.01 22.90
C GLU A 775 -14.60 -4.69 21.80
N PHE A 776 -14.25 -3.96 20.75
CA PHE A 776 -13.40 -4.48 19.67
C PHE A 776 -11.98 -4.82 20.15
N TYR A 777 -11.37 -3.93 20.95
CA TYR A 777 -9.95 -4.06 21.31
C TYR A 777 -9.71 -5.06 22.45
N PHE A 778 -10.47 -4.92 23.54
CA PHE A 778 -10.32 -5.72 24.76
C PHE A 778 -11.30 -6.91 24.82
N GLY A 779 -12.34 -6.90 24.00
CA GLY A 779 -13.43 -7.87 24.06
C GLY A 779 -14.57 -7.39 24.96
N ASN A 780 -15.71 -8.07 24.87
CA ASN A 780 -16.90 -7.80 25.69
C ASN A 780 -17.28 -8.97 26.62
N GLY A 781 -16.45 -10.01 26.67
CA GLY A 781 -16.70 -11.21 27.48
C GLY A 781 -17.88 -12.08 26.99
N LYS A 782 -18.44 -11.77 25.81
CA LYS A 782 -19.54 -12.51 25.17
C LYS A 782 -19.13 -12.94 23.75
N GLU A 783 -19.61 -12.20 22.75
CA GLU A 783 -19.50 -12.54 21.32
C GLU A 783 -18.20 -12.04 20.70
N LEU A 784 -17.60 -10.98 21.26
CA LEU A 784 -16.36 -10.38 20.75
C LEU A 784 -15.20 -10.73 21.69
N PRO A 785 -14.24 -11.58 21.26
CA PRO A 785 -13.11 -11.99 22.08
C PRO A 785 -12.05 -10.88 22.28
N GLY A 786 -12.12 -9.80 21.49
CA GLY A 786 -11.14 -8.72 21.50
C GLY A 786 -9.88 -9.06 20.70
N ILE A 787 -9.37 -8.10 19.92
CA ILE A 787 -8.16 -8.35 19.12
C ILE A 787 -6.90 -8.54 19.98
N LEU A 788 -6.78 -7.81 21.10
CA LEU A 788 -5.60 -7.89 21.96
C LEU A 788 -5.49 -9.27 22.64
N PRO A 789 -6.53 -9.79 23.33
CA PRO A 789 -6.46 -11.13 23.92
C PRO A 789 -6.15 -12.23 22.91
N VAL A 790 -6.79 -12.21 21.74
CA VAL A 790 -6.59 -13.22 20.69
C VAL A 790 -5.15 -13.20 20.16
N THR A 791 -4.60 -12.01 19.94
CA THR A 791 -3.23 -11.87 19.41
C THR A 791 -2.17 -12.22 20.44
N GLU A 792 -2.34 -11.88 21.71
CA GLU A 792 -1.44 -12.30 22.79
C GLU A 792 -1.41 -13.83 22.92
N ALA A 793 -2.58 -14.48 22.91
CA ALA A 793 -2.68 -15.94 22.99
C ALA A 793 -2.03 -16.68 21.81
N ALA A 794 -2.03 -16.06 20.62
CA ALA A 794 -1.51 -16.68 19.40
C ALA A 794 0.01 -16.52 19.19
N LYS A 795 0.70 -15.62 19.92
CA LYS A 795 2.13 -15.30 19.65
C LYS A 795 3.05 -16.54 19.69
N ASP A 796 2.83 -17.42 20.66
CA ASP A 796 3.75 -18.53 20.95
C ASP A 796 3.28 -19.89 20.42
N SER A 797 2.01 -20.02 20.03
CA SER A 797 1.42 -21.27 19.55
C SER A 797 1.52 -21.51 18.04
N ILE A 798 1.86 -20.48 17.25
CA ILE A 798 1.94 -20.59 15.78
C ILE A 798 3.29 -21.16 15.34
N ASP A 799 3.27 -22.31 14.65
CA ASP A 799 4.45 -22.85 13.94
C ASP A 799 4.63 -22.18 12.57
N ALA A 800 5.68 -21.38 12.43
CA ALA A 800 6.01 -20.72 11.18
C ALA A 800 6.32 -21.72 10.04
N ARG A 801 6.87 -22.90 10.35
CA ARG A 801 7.20 -23.88 9.32
C ARG A 801 5.94 -24.45 8.66
N GLU A 802 4.91 -24.71 9.47
CA GLU A 802 3.63 -25.22 8.98
C GLU A 802 2.88 -24.17 8.15
N ILE A 803 2.82 -22.93 8.64
CA ILE A 803 2.13 -21.82 7.95
C ILE A 803 2.69 -21.55 6.54
N ASN A 804 4.01 -21.69 6.38
CA ASN A 804 4.68 -21.38 5.11
C ASN A 804 4.87 -22.60 4.20
N GLY A 805 4.42 -23.80 4.58
CA GLY A 805 4.56 -25.02 3.78
C GLY A 805 3.26 -25.40 3.08
N PHE A 806 3.25 -25.37 1.74
CA PHE A 806 2.12 -25.80 0.92
C PHE A 806 2.49 -27.04 0.13
N ILE A 807 1.73 -28.12 0.30
CA ILE A 807 1.99 -29.39 -0.38
C ILE A 807 1.52 -29.29 -1.83
N VAL A 808 2.42 -29.59 -2.77
CA VAL A 808 2.09 -29.71 -4.20
C VAL A 808 1.73 -31.16 -4.55
N GLY A 809 2.42 -32.13 -3.95
CA GLY A 809 2.17 -33.56 -4.15
C GLY A 809 3.38 -34.41 -3.78
N ARG A 810 3.39 -35.68 -4.17
CA ARG A 810 4.55 -36.57 -3.99
C ARG A 810 5.41 -36.57 -5.24
N HIS A 811 6.73 -36.51 -5.06
CA HIS A 811 7.67 -36.71 -6.14
C HIS A 811 7.55 -38.16 -6.66
N PRO A 812 7.35 -38.37 -7.97
CA PRO A 812 7.11 -39.70 -8.53
C PRO A 812 8.30 -40.64 -8.33
N ASP A 813 9.53 -40.15 -8.50
CA ASP A 813 10.74 -40.99 -8.41
C ASP A 813 11.26 -41.19 -6.98
N THR A 814 11.32 -40.13 -6.17
CA THR A 814 11.93 -40.18 -4.82
C THR A 814 10.91 -40.50 -3.71
N GLY A 815 9.61 -40.33 -3.96
CA GLY A 815 8.55 -40.53 -2.97
C GLY A 815 8.45 -39.45 -1.90
N PHE A 816 9.37 -38.47 -1.86
CA PHE A 816 9.31 -37.34 -0.93
C PHE A 816 8.16 -36.39 -1.26
N MET A 817 7.64 -35.71 -0.24
CA MET A 817 6.64 -34.66 -0.44
C MET A 817 7.31 -33.43 -1.06
N ILE A 818 6.71 -32.92 -2.13
CA ILE A 818 7.06 -31.64 -2.73
C ILE A 818 6.23 -30.56 -2.03
N GLU A 819 6.91 -29.57 -1.47
CA GLU A 819 6.30 -28.40 -0.87
C GLU A 819 6.78 -27.12 -1.56
N VAL A 820 5.91 -26.12 -1.65
CA VAL A 820 6.26 -24.76 -2.04
C VAL A 820 6.18 -23.82 -0.83
N ARG A 821 7.15 -22.91 -0.74
CA ARG A 821 7.25 -21.97 0.38
C ARG A 821 7.51 -20.54 -0.08
N PRO A 822 6.93 -19.53 0.57
CA PRO A 822 7.33 -18.14 0.38
C PRO A 822 8.74 -17.93 0.97
N GLY A 823 9.71 -17.58 0.12
CA GLY A 823 11.08 -17.28 0.51
C GLY A 823 11.40 -15.79 0.48
N LYS A 824 12.52 -15.41 1.11
CA LYS A 824 13.04 -14.03 1.10
C LYS A 824 13.29 -13.48 -0.31
N PHE A 825 13.66 -14.35 -1.25
CA PHE A 825 14.01 -13.98 -2.62
C PHE A 825 12.92 -14.31 -3.65
N GLY A 826 11.75 -14.74 -3.18
CA GLY A 826 10.68 -15.29 -4.00
C GLY A 826 10.28 -16.70 -3.52
N PRO A 827 9.19 -17.24 -4.05
CA PRO A 827 8.77 -18.61 -3.78
C PRO A 827 9.78 -19.64 -4.29
N TYR A 828 9.86 -20.78 -3.61
CA TYR A 828 10.68 -21.91 -4.02
C TYR A 828 9.99 -23.23 -3.69
N VAL A 829 10.20 -24.25 -4.53
CA VAL A 829 9.80 -25.63 -4.26
C VAL A 829 10.92 -26.36 -3.55
N ARG A 830 10.55 -27.37 -2.77
CA ARG A 830 11.46 -28.24 -2.02
C ARG A 830 10.95 -29.68 -2.04
N SER A 831 11.86 -30.62 -2.20
CA SER A 831 11.63 -32.07 -2.02
C SER A 831 12.80 -32.67 -1.25
N GLY A 832 12.59 -33.11 -0.01
CA GLY A 832 13.70 -33.57 0.84
C GLY A 832 14.70 -32.44 1.15
N GLU A 833 15.94 -32.55 0.67
CA GLU A 833 16.98 -31.51 0.76
C GLU A 833 17.08 -30.63 -0.50
N GLU A 834 16.51 -31.07 -1.62
CA GLU A 834 16.57 -30.36 -2.89
C GLU A 834 15.63 -29.15 -2.89
N THR A 835 16.07 -28.03 -3.48
CA THR A 835 15.25 -26.82 -3.61
C THR A 835 15.43 -26.18 -4.97
N ALA A 836 14.37 -25.58 -5.50
CA ALA A 836 14.41 -24.81 -6.74
C ALA A 836 13.52 -23.57 -6.66
N GLY A 837 14.00 -22.45 -7.20
CA GLY A 837 13.20 -21.21 -7.26
C GLY A 837 12.01 -21.34 -8.20
N VAL A 838 10.86 -20.79 -7.81
CA VAL A 838 9.68 -20.71 -8.67
C VAL A 838 9.76 -19.42 -9.51
N PRO A 839 9.60 -19.49 -10.85
CA PRO A 839 9.60 -18.32 -11.72
C PRO A 839 8.52 -17.29 -11.37
N GLU A 840 8.76 -16.01 -11.65
CA GLU A 840 7.84 -14.91 -11.29
C GLU A 840 6.51 -14.91 -12.08
N ASP A 841 6.47 -15.56 -13.24
CA ASP A 841 5.30 -15.63 -14.14
C ASP A 841 4.50 -16.95 -14.02
N LEU A 842 5.03 -17.92 -13.27
CA LEU A 842 4.36 -19.18 -12.98
C LEU A 842 3.29 -18.96 -11.90
N THR A 843 2.04 -19.19 -12.26
CA THR A 843 0.91 -19.07 -11.32
C THR A 843 0.86 -20.27 -10.35
N PRO A 844 0.21 -20.12 -9.18
CA PRO A 844 0.02 -21.24 -8.25
C PRO A 844 -0.63 -22.48 -8.88
N GLU A 845 -1.66 -22.31 -9.72
CA GLU A 845 -2.31 -23.39 -10.46
C GLU A 845 -1.37 -24.09 -11.47
N GLU A 846 -0.48 -23.35 -12.14
CA GLU A 846 0.49 -23.91 -13.10
C GLU A 846 1.63 -24.69 -12.41
N LEU A 847 1.80 -24.55 -11.09
CA LEU A 847 2.81 -25.29 -10.31
C LEU A 847 2.30 -26.70 -9.97
N THR A 848 2.16 -27.54 -10.99
CA THR A 848 1.81 -28.96 -10.85
C THR A 848 2.98 -29.79 -10.31
N VAL A 849 2.73 -31.04 -9.88
CA VAL A 849 3.81 -31.99 -9.51
C VAL A 849 4.83 -32.14 -10.64
N ALA A 850 4.37 -32.31 -11.89
CA ALA A 850 5.25 -32.42 -13.04
C ALA A 850 6.12 -31.18 -13.22
N LYS A 851 5.53 -29.98 -13.06
CA LYS A 851 6.29 -28.73 -13.16
C LYS A 851 7.27 -28.56 -12.01
N ALA A 852 6.91 -28.94 -10.79
CA ALA A 852 7.80 -28.87 -9.65
C ALA A 852 8.99 -29.84 -9.77
N VAL A 853 8.76 -31.05 -10.29
CA VAL A 853 9.84 -32.01 -10.62
C VAL A 853 10.76 -31.43 -11.68
N GLU A 854 10.22 -30.84 -12.76
CA GLU A 854 11.02 -30.15 -13.78
C GLU A 854 11.93 -29.06 -13.17
N LEU A 855 11.39 -28.26 -12.24
CA LEU A 855 12.15 -27.22 -11.55
C LEU A 855 13.25 -27.80 -10.64
N LEU A 856 12.95 -28.88 -9.92
CA LEU A 856 13.90 -29.55 -9.02
C LEU A 856 15.00 -30.30 -9.77
N SER A 857 14.66 -30.92 -10.90
CA SER A 857 15.59 -31.62 -11.79
C SER A 857 16.38 -30.68 -12.70
N ALA A 858 16.00 -29.40 -12.79
CA ALA A 858 16.78 -28.41 -13.51
C ALA A 858 18.17 -28.35 -12.88
N PRO A 859 19.26 -28.40 -13.68
CA PRO A 859 20.61 -28.52 -13.14
C PRO A 859 20.90 -27.39 -12.16
N SER A 860 20.92 -27.76 -10.88
CA SER A 860 21.57 -27.04 -9.81
C SER A 860 22.98 -27.61 -9.74
N ASN A 861 23.76 -27.45 -10.81
CA ASN A 861 25.12 -27.96 -10.81
C ASN A 861 25.95 -27.05 -9.89
N ASP A 862 26.11 -27.49 -8.64
CA ASP A 862 27.20 -27.07 -7.78
C ASP A 862 28.54 -27.68 -8.23
N GLU A 863 28.52 -28.54 -9.25
CA GLU A 863 29.71 -28.90 -10.01
C GLU A 863 30.01 -27.84 -11.09
N PRO A 864 31.23 -27.28 -11.09
CA PRO A 864 31.60 -26.30 -12.09
C PRO A 864 31.80 -26.94 -13.46
N ILE A 865 31.27 -26.30 -14.52
CA ILE A 865 31.51 -26.68 -15.92
C ILE A 865 32.95 -26.35 -16.38
N GLY A 866 33.74 -25.70 -15.52
CA GLY A 866 35.14 -25.36 -15.72
C GLY A 866 35.60 -24.21 -14.83
N THR A 867 36.77 -23.65 -15.11
CA THR A 867 37.36 -22.52 -14.35
C THR A 867 37.66 -21.36 -15.28
N HIS A 868 37.39 -20.13 -14.84
CA HIS A 868 37.75 -18.88 -15.53
C HIS A 868 38.31 -17.88 -14.52
N ASP A 869 39.45 -17.24 -14.82
CA ASP A 869 40.17 -16.33 -13.91
C ASP A 869 40.43 -16.90 -12.50
N GLY A 870 40.69 -18.21 -12.42
CA GLY A 870 40.92 -18.93 -11.16
C GLY A 870 39.66 -19.16 -10.32
N LEU A 871 38.47 -18.84 -10.85
CA LEU A 871 37.18 -19.05 -10.21
C LEU A 871 36.37 -20.11 -10.94
N PRO A 872 35.64 -20.98 -10.21
CA PRO A 872 34.75 -21.97 -10.82
C PRO A 872 33.60 -21.31 -11.59
N VAL A 873 33.20 -21.89 -12.71
CA VAL A 873 32.05 -21.43 -13.51
C VAL A 873 30.93 -22.44 -13.39
N TYR A 874 29.73 -21.98 -13.02
CA TYR A 874 28.55 -22.82 -12.82
C TYR A 874 27.46 -22.50 -13.83
N VAL A 875 26.62 -23.50 -14.13
CA VAL A 875 25.29 -23.31 -14.75
C VAL A 875 24.28 -23.60 -13.66
N LYS A 876 23.49 -22.59 -13.28
CA LYS A 876 22.53 -22.65 -12.18
C LYS A 876 21.14 -22.24 -12.64
N SER A 877 20.13 -22.60 -11.85
CA SER A 877 18.73 -22.20 -12.07
C SER A 877 18.29 -21.19 -10.99
N GLY A 878 17.61 -20.12 -11.39
CA GLY A 878 17.18 -19.06 -10.47
C GLY A 878 15.84 -18.46 -10.85
N ARG A 879 15.37 -17.48 -10.06
CA ARG A 879 14.03 -16.85 -10.22
C ARG A 879 13.72 -16.26 -11.60
N PHE A 880 14.75 -15.95 -12.39
CA PHE A 880 14.63 -15.38 -13.74
C PHE A 880 14.97 -16.39 -14.84
N GLY A 881 15.00 -17.68 -14.51
CA GLY A 881 15.44 -18.75 -15.41
C GLY A 881 16.90 -19.16 -15.19
N PRO A 882 17.44 -20.04 -16.07
CA PRO A 882 18.80 -20.52 -15.97
C PRO A 882 19.83 -19.41 -16.24
N TYR A 883 20.95 -19.46 -15.52
CA TYR A 883 22.03 -18.48 -15.60
C TYR A 883 23.39 -19.14 -15.39
N VAL A 884 24.44 -18.49 -15.87
CA VAL A 884 25.83 -18.84 -15.55
C VAL A 884 26.36 -17.97 -14.42
N GLN A 885 27.20 -18.54 -13.56
CA GLN A 885 27.79 -17.85 -12.40
C GLN A 885 29.32 -18.04 -12.40
N LEU A 886 30.07 -16.96 -12.16
CA LEU A 886 31.51 -16.98 -11.96
C LEU A 886 31.85 -16.86 -10.47
N GLY A 887 32.51 -17.87 -9.94
CA GLY A 887 32.94 -17.99 -8.56
C GLY A 887 31.86 -18.53 -7.62
N ASP A 888 32.32 -18.97 -6.45
CA ASP A 888 31.45 -19.39 -5.37
C ASP A 888 30.67 -18.22 -4.78
N ARG A 889 29.46 -18.53 -4.32
CA ARG A 889 28.70 -17.59 -3.51
C ARG A 889 29.20 -17.68 -2.08
N SER A 890 29.78 -16.60 -1.57
CA SER A 890 30.17 -16.52 -0.16
C SER A 890 28.95 -16.42 0.75
N ASP A 891 29.02 -17.07 1.91
CA ASP A 891 28.06 -16.91 3.01
C ASP A 891 28.18 -15.54 3.70
N ASP A 892 29.26 -14.81 3.43
CA ASP A 892 29.45 -13.43 3.86
C ASP A 892 28.58 -12.47 3.01
N LYS A 893 27.65 -11.77 3.67
CA LYS A 893 26.73 -10.83 3.02
C LYS A 893 27.42 -9.55 2.54
N GLU A 894 28.66 -9.29 2.94
CA GLU A 894 29.47 -8.16 2.48
C GLU A 894 30.37 -8.52 1.29
N ALA A 895 30.53 -9.81 0.98
CA ALA A 895 31.26 -10.25 -0.19
C ALA A 895 30.55 -9.79 -1.48
N PRO A 896 31.29 -9.36 -2.51
CA PRO A 896 30.70 -9.04 -3.80
C PRO A 896 29.96 -10.27 -4.34
N LEU A 897 28.71 -10.09 -4.76
CA LEU A 897 27.95 -11.16 -5.39
C LEU A 897 28.72 -11.70 -6.60
N PRO A 898 28.72 -13.02 -6.81
CA PRO A 898 29.40 -13.61 -7.96
C PRO A 898 28.81 -13.03 -9.25
N LYS A 899 29.65 -12.88 -10.28
CA LYS A 899 29.20 -12.36 -11.58
C LYS A 899 28.24 -13.37 -12.18
N THR A 900 27.10 -12.91 -12.67
CA THR A 900 26.08 -13.77 -13.26
C THR A 900 25.62 -13.25 -14.62
N ALA A 901 25.19 -14.15 -15.49
CA ALA A 901 24.56 -13.82 -16.77
C ALA A 901 23.48 -14.84 -17.10
N SER A 902 22.27 -14.38 -17.44
CA SER A 902 21.18 -15.26 -17.86
C SER A 902 21.52 -15.97 -19.18
N LEU A 903 21.10 -17.23 -19.30
CA LEU A 903 21.06 -17.91 -20.59
C LEU A 903 20.03 -17.21 -21.49
N PHE A 904 20.23 -17.33 -22.80
CA PHE A 904 19.22 -16.89 -23.77
C PHE A 904 18.06 -17.90 -23.82
N PRO A 905 16.84 -17.47 -24.21
CA PRO A 905 15.68 -18.35 -24.27
C PRO A 905 15.88 -19.62 -25.10
N GLU A 906 16.73 -19.55 -26.14
CA GLU A 906 17.00 -20.66 -27.05
C GLU A 906 18.08 -21.63 -26.51
N MET A 907 18.77 -21.28 -25.42
CA MET A 907 19.85 -22.07 -24.85
C MET A 907 19.36 -23.06 -23.80
N LYS A 908 19.78 -24.32 -23.93
CA LYS A 908 19.51 -25.35 -22.91
C LYS A 908 20.66 -25.46 -21.91
N PRO A 909 20.39 -25.47 -20.59
CA PRO A 909 21.42 -25.59 -19.55
C PRO A 909 22.39 -26.76 -19.75
N ALA A 910 21.86 -27.93 -20.18
CA ALA A 910 22.65 -29.14 -20.40
C ALA A 910 23.61 -29.05 -21.59
N GLU A 911 23.38 -28.11 -22.52
CA GLU A 911 24.20 -27.92 -23.73
C GLU A 911 25.21 -26.76 -23.57
N ILE A 912 25.26 -26.10 -22.39
CA ILE A 912 26.17 -24.98 -22.14
C ILE A 912 27.61 -25.47 -21.91
N THR A 913 28.52 -25.05 -22.79
CA THR A 913 29.96 -25.24 -22.62
C THR A 913 30.61 -24.08 -21.85
N LEU A 914 31.82 -24.31 -21.30
CA LEU A 914 32.61 -23.29 -20.61
C LEU A 914 32.80 -22.02 -21.48
N ASP A 915 33.10 -22.19 -22.77
CA ASP A 915 33.31 -21.07 -23.70
C ASP A 915 32.04 -20.25 -23.95
N VAL A 916 30.86 -20.88 -23.92
CA VAL A 916 29.58 -20.17 -24.01
C VAL A 916 29.31 -19.42 -22.71
N ALA A 917 29.56 -20.04 -21.56
CA ALA A 917 29.38 -19.41 -20.25
C ALA A 917 30.28 -18.19 -20.05
N ILE A 918 31.57 -18.28 -20.43
CA ILE A 918 32.51 -17.15 -20.37
C ILE A 918 32.03 -16.00 -21.26
N ARG A 919 31.52 -16.32 -22.48
CA ARG A 919 30.94 -15.31 -23.37
C ARG A 919 29.74 -14.61 -22.75
N LEU A 920 28.81 -15.35 -22.13
CA LEU A 920 27.69 -14.75 -21.41
C LEU A 920 28.15 -13.89 -20.23
N LEU A 921 29.12 -14.38 -19.44
CA LEU A 921 29.71 -13.64 -18.32
C LEU A 921 30.49 -12.40 -18.75
N SER A 922 30.90 -12.29 -20.02
CA SER A 922 31.55 -11.09 -20.55
C SER A 922 30.57 -9.92 -20.75
N LEU A 923 29.26 -10.16 -20.68
CA LEU A 923 28.25 -9.12 -20.83
C LEU A 923 28.18 -8.22 -19.58
N PRO A 924 27.95 -6.91 -19.75
CA PRO A 924 27.80 -6.19 -21.02
C PRO A 924 29.12 -6.07 -21.81
N ARG A 925 29.09 -6.40 -23.11
CA ARG A 925 30.26 -6.37 -24.01
C ARG A 925 30.44 -4.96 -24.56
N THR A 926 31.63 -4.37 -24.38
CA THR A 926 32.00 -3.13 -25.05
C THR A 926 32.22 -3.37 -26.54
N ILE A 927 31.43 -2.68 -27.38
CA ILE A 927 31.55 -2.73 -28.85
C ILE A 927 32.68 -1.78 -29.30
N GLY A 928 32.75 -0.60 -28.68
CA GLY A 928 33.72 0.47 -28.96
C GLY A 928 33.19 1.83 -28.52
N ALA A 929 33.97 2.89 -28.68
CA ALA A 929 33.50 4.26 -28.49
C ALA A 929 32.98 4.82 -29.82
N ASP A 930 31.92 5.64 -29.77
CA ASP A 930 31.49 6.40 -30.93
C ASP A 930 32.61 7.38 -31.34
N PRO A 931 33.11 7.34 -32.60
CA PRO A 931 34.13 8.27 -33.07
C PRO A 931 33.74 9.75 -32.99
N ALA A 932 32.44 10.07 -32.94
CA ALA A 932 31.94 11.44 -32.95
C ALA A 932 31.99 12.14 -31.58
N ASP A 933 31.69 11.42 -30.49
CA ASP A 933 31.63 11.98 -29.13
C ASP A 933 32.40 11.19 -28.06
N GLY A 934 32.99 10.06 -28.43
CA GLY A 934 33.78 9.21 -27.53
C GLY A 934 32.94 8.42 -26.54
N GLU A 935 31.60 8.46 -26.60
CA GLU A 935 30.77 7.68 -25.68
C GLU A 935 30.86 6.19 -25.98
N VAL A 936 30.98 5.39 -24.92
CA VAL A 936 31.12 3.93 -25.02
C VAL A 936 29.78 3.30 -25.39
N ILE A 937 29.82 2.44 -26.41
CA ILE A 937 28.70 1.62 -26.84
C ILE A 937 28.89 0.20 -26.29
N THR A 938 27.88 -0.31 -25.59
CA THR A 938 27.87 -1.68 -25.05
C THR A 938 26.71 -2.49 -25.64
N ALA A 939 26.91 -3.80 -25.82
CA ALA A 939 25.87 -4.78 -26.16
C ALA A 939 25.59 -5.67 -24.94
N GLN A 940 24.31 -5.90 -24.64
CA GLN A 940 23.90 -6.71 -23.49
C GLN A 940 22.52 -7.33 -23.70
N ASN A 941 22.18 -8.32 -22.88
CA ASN A 941 20.84 -8.91 -22.85
C ASN A 941 20.02 -8.34 -21.71
N GLY A 942 18.72 -8.08 -21.95
CA GLY A 942 17.79 -7.56 -20.95
C GLY A 942 16.49 -8.34 -20.94
N ARG A 943 15.54 -7.90 -20.09
CA ARG A 943 14.22 -8.54 -19.95
C ARG A 943 13.45 -8.68 -21.27
N TYR A 944 13.65 -7.77 -22.22
CA TYR A 944 12.96 -7.72 -23.50
C TYR A 944 13.82 -8.19 -24.68
N GLY A 945 14.90 -8.95 -24.39
CA GLY A 945 15.83 -9.45 -25.38
C GLY A 945 17.10 -8.59 -25.54
N PRO A 946 17.87 -8.84 -26.61
CA PRO A 946 19.21 -8.29 -26.83
C PRO A 946 19.14 -6.82 -27.24
N TYR A 947 20.07 -5.98 -26.75
CA TYR A 947 20.10 -4.56 -27.08
C TYR A 947 21.50 -3.96 -26.94
N ILE A 948 21.71 -2.83 -27.62
CA ILE A 948 22.89 -1.97 -27.46
C ILE A 948 22.54 -0.72 -26.67
N THR A 949 23.52 -0.16 -25.96
CA THR A 949 23.41 1.12 -25.26
C THR A 949 24.58 2.03 -25.52
N LYS A 950 24.32 3.33 -25.66
CA LYS A 950 25.28 4.43 -25.69
C LYS A 950 24.76 5.54 -24.77
N GLY A 951 25.32 5.68 -23.57
CA GLY A 951 24.79 6.61 -22.56
C GLY A 951 23.33 6.31 -22.17
N LYS A 952 22.39 7.22 -22.51
CA LYS A 952 20.92 7.04 -22.31
C LYS A 952 20.20 6.47 -23.55
N GLU A 953 20.93 6.28 -24.63
CA GLU A 953 20.44 5.72 -25.89
C GLU A 953 20.47 4.20 -25.86
N SER A 954 19.40 3.56 -26.35
CA SER A 954 19.36 2.11 -26.52
C SER A 954 18.63 1.70 -27.80
N ARG A 955 19.01 0.56 -28.38
CA ARG A 955 18.32 -0.06 -29.52
C ARG A 955 18.32 -1.57 -29.36
N SER A 956 17.17 -2.19 -29.60
CA SER A 956 17.05 -3.64 -29.63
C SER A 956 17.79 -4.22 -30.83
N LEU A 957 18.37 -5.40 -30.62
CA LEU A 957 18.90 -6.27 -31.65
C LEU A 957 17.83 -7.27 -32.06
N ASN A 958 17.95 -7.84 -33.26
CA ASN A 958 16.93 -8.77 -33.77
C ASN A 958 17.15 -10.20 -33.26
N ALA A 959 18.39 -10.55 -32.95
CA ALA A 959 18.76 -11.88 -32.47
C ALA A 959 19.83 -11.81 -31.37
N HIS A 960 19.80 -12.76 -30.44
CA HIS A 960 20.75 -12.83 -29.32
C HIS A 960 22.21 -13.00 -29.79
N SER A 961 22.42 -13.64 -30.95
CA SER A 961 23.75 -13.82 -31.57
C SER A 961 24.42 -12.48 -31.94
N GLU A 962 23.63 -11.46 -32.28
CA GLU A 962 24.14 -10.14 -32.69
C GLU A 962 24.88 -9.43 -31.56
N ILE A 963 24.59 -9.75 -30.28
CA ILE A 963 25.31 -9.19 -29.12
C ILE A 963 26.83 -9.40 -29.26
N PHE A 964 27.24 -10.55 -29.80
CA PHE A 964 28.64 -10.95 -29.89
C PHE A 964 29.31 -10.59 -31.22
N SER A 965 28.54 -10.26 -32.26
CA SER A 965 29.08 -9.98 -33.61
C SER A 965 28.92 -8.53 -34.05
N ILE A 966 28.03 -7.76 -33.44
CA ILE A 966 27.77 -6.37 -33.86
C ILE A 966 29.04 -5.50 -33.79
N THR A 967 29.27 -4.72 -34.85
CA THR A 967 30.40 -3.78 -34.96
C THR A 967 30.00 -2.36 -34.52
N VAL A 968 31.00 -1.49 -34.30
CA VAL A 968 30.74 -0.06 -33.97
C VAL A 968 29.91 0.59 -35.07
N GLU A 969 30.25 0.37 -36.34
CA GLU A 969 29.54 0.92 -37.49
C GLU A 969 28.06 0.47 -37.54
N GLN A 970 27.80 -0.81 -37.31
CA GLN A 970 26.44 -1.36 -37.27
C GLN A 970 25.66 -0.84 -36.06
N ALA A 971 26.32 -0.72 -34.89
CA ALA A 971 25.71 -0.18 -33.69
C ALA A 971 25.35 1.30 -33.86
N LEU A 972 26.21 2.09 -34.50
CA LEU A 972 25.94 3.49 -34.85
C LEU A 972 24.83 3.62 -35.87
N ALA A 973 24.80 2.75 -36.89
CA ALA A 973 23.70 2.72 -37.86
C ALA A 973 22.36 2.39 -37.18
N LEU A 974 22.34 1.47 -36.22
CA LEU A 974 21.14 1.16 -35.43
C LEU A 974 20.76 2.32 -34.48
N LEU A 975 21.73 2.93 -33.80
CA LEU A 975 21.49 4.07 -32.91
C LEU A 975 21.00 5.32 -33.68
N ALA A 976 21.44 5.49 -34.93
CA ALA A 976 20.97 6.54 -35.83
C ALA A 976 19.52 6.31 -36.31
N GLN A 977 19.03 5.06 -36.31
CA GLN A 977 17.63 4.80 -36.62
C GLN A 977 16.72 5.38 -35.52
N PRO A 978 15.57 5.96 -35.88
CA PRO A 978 14.59 6.40 -34.89
C PRO A 978 14.14 5.20 -34.04
N ARG A 979 14.02 5.41 -32.72
CA ARG A 979 13.60 4.35 -31.78
C ARG A 979 12.28 3.73 -32.24
N LYS A 980 12.35 2.50 -32.75
CA LYS A 980 11.17 1.66 -32.95
C LYS A 980 10.84 1.00 -31.63
N PHE A 981 10.03 1.66 -30.79
CA PHE A 981 9.42 0.98 -29.67
C PHE A 981 8.37 0.03 -30.21
N GLY A 982 8.43 -1.25 -29.82
CA GLY A 982 7.25 -2.11 -29.87
C GLY A 982 6.08 -1.34 -29.26
N ARG A 983 5.09 -1.01 -30.10
CA ARG A 983 3.94 -0.14 -29.78
C ARG A 983 4.28 1.17 -29.03
N ARG A 984 5.21 1.99 -29.56
CA ARG A 984 5.21 3.43 -29.23
C ARG A 984 5.72 4.25 -30.41
N GLY A 985 4.82 5.08 -30.94
CA GLY A 985 5.04 5.91 -32.12
C GLY A 985 6.22 6.87 -31.99
N THR A 986 6.67 7.34 -33.15
CA THR A 986 7.54 8.50 -33.35
C THR A 986 7.25 9.62 -32.35
N ALA A 987 8.31 10.30 -31.86
CA ALA A 987 8.16 11.47 -31.02
C ALA A 987 7.25 12.48 -31.72
N LYS A 988 6.05 12.69 -31.16
CA LYS A 988 5.11 13.66 -31.69
C LYS A 988 5.77 15.06 -31.61
N PRO A 989 5.58 15.93 -32.63
CA PRO A 989 5.97 17.33 -32.53
C PRO A 989 5.40 17.96 -31.24
N PRO A 990 6.04 19.02 -30.69
CA PRO A 990 5.52 19.71 -29.53
C PRO A 990 4.07 20.09 -29.78
N LEU A 991 3.21 19.79 -28.81
CA LEU A 991 1.78 20.04 -28.89
C LEU A 991 1.49 21.55 -29.00
N ARG A 992 2.38 22.37 -28.43
CA ARG A 992 2.37 23.84 -28.51
C ARG A 992 3.72 24.41 -28.07
N GLU A 993 4.10 25.58 -28.59
CA GLU A 993 5.26 26.35 -28.13
C GLU A 993 4.80 27.63 -27.40
N PHE A 994 5.51 27.98 -26.33
CA PHE A 994 5.18 29.08 -25.42
C PHE A 994 6.23 30.20 -25.42
N GLY A 995 7.23 30.12 -26.28
CA GLY A 995 8.35 31.08 -26.30
C GLY A 995 9.41 30.76 -25.26
N VAL A 996 10.24 31.74 -24.93
CA VAL A 996 11.41 31.56 -24.05
C VAL A 996 11.06 31.90 -22.62
N ASP A 997 11.31 30.97 -21.68
CA ASP A 997 11.10 31.23 -20.26
C ASP A 997 12.09 32.30 -19.76
N PRO A 998 11.63 33.41 -19.17
CA PRO A 998 12.49 34.47 -18.66
C PRO A 998 13.45 34.01 -17.54
N VAL A 999 13.16 32.90 -16.86
CA VAL A 999 14.00 32.38 -15.76
C VAL A 999 15.09 31.44 -16.28
N SER A 1000 14.76 30.47 -17.14
CA SER A 1000 15.76 29.50 -17.63
C SER A 1000 16.42 29.90 -18.95
N GLY A 1001 15.85 30.88 -19.68
CA GLY A 1001 16.32 31.29 -21.00
C GLY A 1001 16.14 30.22 -22.08
N GLN A 1002 15.37 29.17 -21.81
CA GLN A 1002 15.12 28.06 -22.72
C GLN A 1002 13.72 28.15 -23.35
N THR A 1003 13.59 27.61 -24.57
CA THR A 1003 12.29 27.51 -25.25
C THR A 1003 11.37 26.54 -24.52
N VAL A 1004 10.19 27.01 -24.15
CA VAL A 1004 9.17 26.22 -23.49
C VAL A 1004 8.19 25.67 -24.51
N VAL A 1005 7.97 24.37 -24.42
CA VAL A 1005 7.04 23.63 -25.27
C VAL A 1005 6.20 22.69 -24.42
N ALA A 1006 4.99 22.40 -24.88
CA ALA A 1006 4.20 21.31 -24.33
C ALA A 1006 4.39 20.02 -25.11
N LYS A 1007 4.39 18.91 -24.39
CA LYS A 1007 4.52 17.57 -24.94
C LYS A 1007 3.54 16.62 -24.28
N ASP A 1008 3.21 15.55 -25.00
CA ASP A 1008 2.40 14.45 -24.49
C ASP A 1008 3.31 13.43 -23.77
N GLY A 1009 2.91 12.98 -22.58
CA GLY A 1009 3.73 12.15 -21.70
C GLY A 1009 2.96 10.97 -21.08
N ARG A 1010 3.68 9.99 -20.51
CA ARG A 1010 3.08 8.80 -19.84
C ARG A 1010 2.08 9.17 -18.74
N PHE A 1011 2.21 10.34 -18.15
CA PHE A 1011 1.41 10.83 -17.03
C PHE A 1011 0.47 11.98 -17.43
N GLY A 1012 0.24 12.16 -18.73
CA GLY A 1012 -0.51 13.28 -19.30
C GLY A 1012 0.40 14.35 -19.92
N THR A 1013 -0.24 15.38 -20.47
CA THR A 1013 0.42 16.55 -21.06
C THR A 1013 1.25 17.30 -20.02
N TYR A 1014 2.41 17.81 -20.42
CA TYR A 1014 3.29 18.59 -19.57
C TYR A 1014 3.96 19.71 -20.37
N VAL A 1015 4.33 20.79 -19.69
CA VAL A 1015 5.20 21.84 -20.22
C VAL A 1015 6.65 21.55 -19.83
N THR A 1016 7.57 21.86 -20.73
CA THR A 1016 9.00 21.63 -20.55
C THR A 1016 9.82 22.70 -21.23
N ASP A 1017 10.89 23.13 -20.56
CA ASP A 1017 11.93 23.98 -21.12
C ASP A 1017 13.16 23.16 -21.58
N GLY A 1018 13.01 21.84 -21.71
CA GLY A 1018 14.09 20.91 -22.01
C GLY A 1018 14.83 20.37 -20.77
N THR A 1019 14.74 21.04 -19.61
CA THR A 1019 15.40 20.61 -18.36
C THR A 1019 14.42 20.32 -17.22
N THR A 1020 13.40 21.15 -17.06
CA THR A 1020 12.34 21.06 -16.07
C THR A 1020 11.06 20.59 -16.76
N ASN A 1021 10.42 19.57 -16.20
CA ASN A 1021 9.14 19.07 -16.70
C ASN A 1021 8.06 19.31 -15.65
N ALA A 1022 7.11 20.19 -15.96
CA ALA A 1022 5.95 20.45 -15.12
C ALA A 1022 4.71 19.86 -15.79
N SER A 1023 4.13 18.84 -15.17
CA SER A 1023 2.81 18.34 -15.56
C SER A 1023 1.79 19.47 -15.48
N LEU A 1024 0.84 19.47 -16.41
CA LEU A 1024 -0.32 20.34 -16.28
C LEU A 1024 -1.04 20.03 -14.95
N THR A 1025 -1.45 21.07 -14.25
CA THR A 1025 -2.25 20.96 -13.04
C THR A 1025 -3.73 20.83 -13.37
N ARG A 1026 -4.55 20.46 -12.38
CA ARG A 1026 -6.01 20.29 -12.59
C ARG A 1026 -6.60 21.62 -13.10
N GLY A 1027 -7.24 21.57 -14.27
CA GLY A 1027 -7.83 22.73 -14.93
C GLY A 1027 -6.97 23.41 -16.00
N ASP A 1028 -5.67 23.10 -16.11
CA ASP A 1028 -4.84 23.66 -17.18
C ASP A 1028 -5.23 23.03 -18.53
N ARG A 1029 -5.60 23.87 -19.51
CA ARG A 1029 -5.92 23.45 -20.88
C ARG A 1029 -4.83 23.90 -21.83
N LEU A 1030 -4.18 22.95 -22.51
CA LEU A 1030 -3.04 23.28 -23.35
C LEU A 1030 -3.39 24.25 -24.49
N GLU A 1031 -4.58 24.10 -25.06
CA GLU A 1031 -5.11 24.91 -26.17
C GLU A 1031 -5.34 26.38 -25.78
N HIS A 1032 -5.55 26.67 -24.49
CA HIS A 1032 -5.77 28.02 -23.98
C HIS A 1032 -4.66 28.51 -23.04
N MET A 1033 -3.63 27.71 -22.85
CA MET A 1033 -2.51 28.04 -21.99
C MET A 1033 -1.76 29.27 -22.52
N THR A 1034 -1.52 30.25 -21.64
CA THR A 1034 -0.67 31.40 -21.96
C THR A 1034 0.80 31.07 -21.70
N PRO A 1035 1.75 31.77 -22.35
CA PRO A 1035 3.17 31.66 -22.04
C PRO A 1035 3.48 31.81 -20.54
N GLU A 1036 2.86 32.80 -19.89
CA GLU A 1036 3.09 33.12 -18.48
C GLU A 1036 2.70 31.94 -17.59
N ARG A 1037 1.57 31.27 -17.89
CA ARG A 1037 1.12 30.09 -17.13
C ARG A 1037 2.06 28.90 -17.34
N ALA A 1038 2.55 28.68 -18.56
CA ALA A 1038 3.53 27.64 -18.83
C ALA A 1038 4.85 27.88 -18.07
N PHE A 1039 5.30 29.14 -17.98
CA PHE A 1039 6.48 29.53 -17.20
C PHE A 1039 6.25 29.37 -15.70
N GLU A 1040 5.06 29.74 -15.21
CA GLU A 1040 4.66 29.59 -13.81
C GLU A 1040 4.67 28.11 -13.37
N LEU A 1041 4.15 27.20 -14.21
CA LEU A 1041 4.20 25.76 -13.95
C LEU A 1041 5.64 25.25 -13.81
N LEU A 1042 6.55 25.73 -14.66
CA LEU A 1042 7.97 25.39 -14.58
C LEU A 1042 8.64 26.01 -13.36
N ALA A 1043 8.33 27.25 -13.02
CA ALA A 1043 8.84 27.91 -11.81
C ALA A 1043 8.40 27.17 -10.54
N ASN A 1044 7.11 26.86 -10.42
CA ASN A 1044 6.55 26.06 -9.32
C ASN A 1044 7.23 24.70 -9.19
N ARG A 1045 7.56 24.08 -10.34
CA ARG A 1045 8.27 22.80 -10.39
C ARG A 1045 9.73 22.89 -9.97
N ARG A 1046 10.39 24.03 -10.21
CA ARG A 1046 11.76 24.31 -9.75
C ARG A 1046 11.81 24.63 -8.26
N GLU A 1047 10.81 25.33 -7.75
CA GLU A 1047 10.68 25.65 -6.32
C GLU A 1047 10.27 24.44 -5.49
N ASN A 1048 9.48 23.53 -6.08
CA ASN A 1048 9.02 22.29 -5.44
C ASN A 1048 9.42 21.06 -6.29
N PRO A 1049 10.73 20.75 -6.38
CA PRO A 1049 11.18 19.55 -7.08
C PRO A 1049 10.60 18.32 -6.35
N PRO A 1050 10.27 17.24 -7.07
CA PRO A 1050 9.81 16.02 -6.41
C PRO A 1050 10.92 15.52 -5.48
N GLU A 1051 10.55 15.00 -4.31
CA GLU A 1051 11.51 14.35 -3.41
C GLU A 1051 12.32 13.33 -4.20
N LYS A 1052 13.62 13.59 -4.35
CA LYS A 1052 14.54 12.65 -4.95
C LYS A 1052 14.54 11.42 -4.04
N ARG A 1053 13.97 10.29 -4.50
CA ARG A 1053 14.44 8.99 -4.02
C ARG A 1053 15.95 9.00 -4.18
N ALA A 1054 16.67 8.90 -3.06
CA ALA A 1054 18.12 8.91 -3.05
C ALA A 1054 18.62 7.90 -4.10
N PRO A 1055 19.40 8.33 -5.11
CA PRO A 1055 20.13 7.39 -5.94
C PRO A 1055 21.09 6.66 -5.02
N LYS A 1056 21.07 5.32 -5.03
CA LYS A 1056 22.17 4.55 -4.44
C LYS A 1056 23.45 4.99 -5.15
N THR A 1057 24.28 5.77 -4.46
CA THR A 1057 25.61 6.14 -4.93
C THR A 1057 26.43 4.86 -5.15
N PRO A 1058 27.04 4.66 -6.34
CA PRO A 1058 28.06 3.64 -6.50
C PRO A 1058 29.22 4.00 -5.57
N LYS A 1059 29.64 3.07 -4.70
CA LYS A 1059 30.90 3.19 -3.96
C LYS A 1059 32.04 3.22 -4.99
N THR A 1060 32.63 4.37 -5.22
CA THR A 1060 33.91 4.47 -5.91
C THR A 1060 34.99 3.87 -5.01
N LYS A 1061 35.54 2.72 -5.42
CA LYS A 1061 36.78 2.18 -4.86
C LYS A 1061 37.89 3.18 -5.16
N ALA A 1062 38.49 3.76 -4.12
CA ALA A 1062 39.75 4.46 -4.23
C ALA A 1062 40.85 3.43 -4.54
N THR A 1063 41.61 3.68 -5.62
CA THR A 1063 42.82 2.95 -5.96
C THR A 1063 43.94 3.27 -4.96
N PRO A 1064 44.72 2.27 -4.51
CA PRO A 1064 45.85 2.50 -3.62
C PRO A 1064 47.05 3.03 -4.43
N LYS A 1065 47.70 4.08 -3.94
CA LYS A 1065 49.05 4.43 -4.39
C LYS A 1065 49.98 4.65 -3.21
N ALA A 1066 51.17 4.12 -3.42
CA ALA A 1066 52.16 3.73 -2.44
C ALA A 1066 52.90 4.91 -1.78
N THR A 1067 53.40 4.59 -0.61
CA THR A 1067 54.45 5.24 0.19
C THR A 1067 55.60 5.85 -0.63
N THR A 1068 55.90 7.12 -0.38
CA THR A 1068 57.30 7.60 -0.22
C THR A 1068 57.30 8.87 0.65
N SER A 1069 58.16 8.83 1.67
CA SER A 1069 58.70 9.95 2.46
C SER A 1069 60.21 9.68 2.56
N PRO A 1070 61.10 10.61 2.96
CA PRO A 1070 60.89 11.98 3.46
C PRO A 1070 61.88 13.02 2.86
N THR A 1071 61.62 14.33 3.00
CA THR A 1071 62.69 15.27 3.39
C THR A 1071 62.15 16.61 3.93
N THR A 1072 62.79 17.00 5.03
CA THR A 1072 62.72 18.25 5.79
C THR A 1072 63.33 19.43 5.05
N THR A 1073 62.80 20.65 5.21
CA THR A 1073 63.56 21.82 5.70
C THR A 1073 62.67 23.05 5.93
N ALA A 1074 63.05 23.80 6.97
CA ALA A 1074 62.44 25.04 7.44
C ALA A 1074 62.88 26.25 6.60
N THR A 1075 62.13 27.36 6.64
CA THR A 1075 62.37 28.59 7.45
C THR A 1075 61.90 29.88 6.75
N LYS A 1076 61.26 30.74 7.57
CA LYS A 1076 61.33 32.23 7.63
C LYS A 1076 60.65 33.13 6.57
N SER A 1077 59.70 33.91 7.09
CA SER A 1077 59.23 35.28 6.79
C SER A 1077 60.39 36.29 6.54
N PRO A 1078 60.21 37.52 5.97
CA PRO A 1078 59.23 38.54 6.45
C PRO A 1078 58.67 39.63 5.47
N THR A 1079 57.56 40.25 5.90
CA THR A 1079 57.05 41.65 5.77
C THR A 1079 57.35 42.57 4.56
N THR A 1080 56.30 43.22 4.01
CA THR A 1080 55.99 44.70 3.98
C THR A 1080 54.80 44.99 3.02
N LYS A 1081 53.67 45.60 3.43
CA LYS A 1081 53.27 47.03 3.66
C LYS A 1081 52.88 47.85 2.40
N ALA A 1082 51.59 48.24 2.30
CA ALA A 1082 51.03 49.54 1.83
C ALA A 1082 49.47 49.46 1.69
N THR A 1083 48.62 50.04 2.56
CA THR A 1083 47.97 51.39 2.57
C THR A 1083 47.04 51.71 1.38
N LYS A 1084 45.87 52.40 1.45
CA LYS A 1084 44.90 52.87 2.48
C LYS A 1084 43.87 53.76 1.72
N ALA A 1085 42.55 53.69 1.99
CA ALA A 1085 41.57 54.81 1.89
C ALA A 1085 40.18 54.35 2.41
N LYS A 1086 39.76 54.65 3.65
CA LYS A 1086 39.06 55.82 4.25
C LYS A 1086 37.53 55.92 3.96
N LYS A 1087 36.76 55.84 5.07
CA LYS A 1087 35.30 56.06 5.28
C LYS A 1087 34.94 57.57 5.35
N PRO A 1088 33.66 57.95 5.62
CA PRO A 1088 33.24 58.13 7.03
C PRO A 1088 31.82 57.64 7.41
N LYS A 1089 31.60 57.64 8.74
CA LYS A 1089 30.41 57.26 9.54
C LYS A 1089 29.63 58.52 9.98
N LEU A 1090 28.37 58.33 10.41
CA LEU A 1090 27.74 58.97 11.60
C LEU A 1090 26.84 57.87 12.27
N THR A 1091 27.02 57.37 13.51
CA THR A 1091 26.78 57.92 14.89
C THR A 1091 25.33 58.38 15.13
N LYS A 1092 24.64 58.11 16.25
CA LYS A 1092 24.79 57.27 17.47
C LYS A 1092 23.42 57.38 18.21
N LYS A 1093 22.91 56.27 18.77
CA LYS A 1093 22.38 56.02 20.14
C LYS A 1093 21.64 57.11 20.96
N PRO A 1094 20.74 56.74 21.90
CA PRO A 1094 21.04 55.91 23.10
C PRO A 1094 20.85 54.39 22.95
#